data_AF-A0A326QKV4-F1
#
_entry.id   AF-A0A326QKV4-F1
#
_cell.length_a   1.000
_cell.length_b   1.000
_cell.length_c   1.000
_cell.angle_alpha   90.00
_cell.angle_beta   90.00
_cell.angle_gamma   90.00
#
_symmetry.space_group_name_H-M   'P 1'
#
loop_
_entity.id
_entity.type
_entity.pdbx_description
1 polymer ?
#
loop_
_entity_poly.entity_id
_entity_poly.type
_entity_poly.pdbx_seq_one_letter_code
_entity_poly.pdbx_strand_id
1 'polypeptide(L)'
;MLKSIVSEFPSVKTTVVDISNSVLLSDTTNSYLDFILSLDEPEKEYSINEEGLHVHTMIPCQPSSTTSEGALLPVSYPSCILAIGGARGIAVPVLEQLGSGNASLVVTGRSDITLPQWYSPGSSVSQIRSELIKMHRDSGETFTPASIEKEVRRISSSVEAIATLDRLSDLYASVIYIKVDLLDSNAHASVIAELNAQGLRVDTVINVAGIIEDSLVSKKKPDSFSRVLSTKMNSLKLAFQVLEEHPVANVVNYASIAGKAGNYGQADYSAANELLNAGGWLSALLHPGLTVTSFNWGPWASSGMATQEVNDAFAERGIIPIPLDVGAHSVVSILTHQSELPLEVTSGLYDSTKFTHSNFDIQSLSKSYPFLGQHSVSTTSSTEQGQLKETYKFYLDPHSLPYISSHRKFGQPVLPAASSCTFALEAYQRHLGSSALSLGRSALRITTDVLSGIVFSEFTPRQLLFEANAADNQPFTCSLRDHRSKRYSYRTQVEEVSQPDISSNLLSSLSRSSNDNQPPLSVSQSDAYERYLFHDGVMTVISGTSLIFQDTEVIVSTLKSHGTRGLLGVDSPAEGFLDPSLLDGLLQMGLIILRDLYQTSALPNRLVVDVYAAPVHGKDYLASGRIVEVNAITSKAYYEGLITSEDGSPLLCLSYAEMTHSPSMID
;
A
#
# COMPACT_ATOMS: atom_id res chain seq x y z
N MET A 1 14.48 13.22 3.46
CA MET A 1 15.66 13.96 2.93
C MET A 1 15.88 13.70 1.45
N LEU A 2 16.12 12.45 1.04
CA LEU A 2 16.47 12.10 -0.35
C LEU A 2 15.40 12.54 -1.37
N LYS A 3 14.11 12.37 -1.05
CA LYS A 3 12.99 12.85 -1.87
C LYS A 3 13.08 14.36 -2.18
N SER A 4 13.47 15.18 -1.20
CA SER A 4 13.72 16.62 -1.41
C SER A 4 14.94 16.87 -2.31
N ILE A 5 15.99 16.08 -2.16
CA ILE A 5 17.20 16.17 -3.00
C ILE A 5 16.86 15.87 -4.46
N VAL A 6 16.07 14.83 -4.75
CA VAL A 6 15.63 14.51 -6.12
C VAL A 6 14.91 15.69 -6.78
N SER A 7 14.06 16.40 -6.02
CA SER A 7 13.39 17.60 -6.54
C SER A 7 14.35 18.76 -6.89
N GLU A 8 15.53 18.80 -6.26
CA GLU A 8 16.57 19.80 -6.54
C GLU A 8 17.55 19.35 -7.64
N PHE A 9 17.72 18.04 -7.85
CA PHE A 9 18.66 17.45 -8.80
C PHE A 9 17.96 16.41 -9.70
N PRO A 10 17.27 16.83 -10.78
CA PRO A 10 16.46 15.93 -11.62
C PRO A 10 17.25 14.81 -12.33
N SER A 11 18.57 14.94 -12.45
CA SER A 11 19.44 13.89 -13.00
C SER A 11 19.79 12.79 -11.99
N VAL A 12 19.44 12.97 -10.71
CA VAL A 12 19.72 12.03 -9.64
C VAL A 12 18.49 11.18 -9.37
N LYS A 13 18.67 9.87 -9.38
CA LYS A 13 17.67 8.88 -8.98
C LYS A 13 18.03 8.36 -7.59
N THR A 14 17.10 8.41 -6.64
CA THR A 14 17.33 7.89 -5.28
C THR A 14 16.14 7.11 -4.78
N THR A 15 16.36 5.86 -4.36
CA THR A 15 15.38 5.05 -3.63
C THR A 15 15.92 4.73 -2.24
N VAL A 16 15.04 4.37 -1.31
CA VAL A 16 15.41 3.84 0.00
C VAL A 16 14.98 2.38 0.05
N VAL A 17 15.88 1.51 0.50
CA VAL A 17 15.59 0.10 0.74
C VAL A 17 15.94 -0.21 2.19
N ASP A 18 14.94 -0.53 2.99
CA ASP A 18 15.10 -1.02 4.36
C ASP A 18 15.22 -2.54 4.34
N ILE A 19 16.25 -3.12 4.96
CA ILE A 19 16.53 -4.56 4.89
C ILE A 19 16.54 -5.11 6.30
N SER A 20 15.66 -6.08 6.58
CA SER A 20 15.65 -6.78 7.86
C SER A 20 16.97 -7.53 8.07
N ASN A 21 17.46 -7.52 9.31
CA ASN A 21 18.69 -8.21 9.70
C ASN A 21 18.64 -9.72 9.42
N SER A 22 17.44 -10.33 9.40
CA SER A 22 17.26 -11.77 9.18
C SER A 22 17.52 -12.22 7.74
N VAL A 23 17.37 -11.32 6.77
CA VAL A 23 17.59 -11.57 5.34
C VAL A 23 18.82 -10.84 4.80
N LEU A 24 19.51 -10.11 5.66
CA LEU A 24 20.73 -9.39 5.34
C LEU A 24 21.79 -10.40 4.84
N LEU A 25 22.37 -10.12 3.66
CA LEU A 25 23.36 -10.98 2.98
C LEU A 25 22.82 -12.30 2.38
N SER A 26 21.51 -12.49 2.25
CA SER A 26 20.97 -13.62 1.47
C SER A 26 21.12 -13.39 -0.04
N ASP A 27 21.23 -14.49 -0.81
CA ASP A 27 21.22 -14.41 -2.29
C ASP A 27 19.92 -13.78 -2.80
N THR A 28 18.80 -14.06 -2.14
CA THR A 28 17.49 -13.47 -2.41
C THR A 28 17.51 -11.93 -2.28
N THR A 29 18.21 -11.39 -1.28
CA THR A 29 18.35 -9.93 -1.10
C THR A 29 19.08 -9.28 -2.28
N ASN A 30 20.13 -9.91 -2.82
CA ASN A 30 20.82 -9.39 -3.99
C ASN A 30 19.90 -9.37 -5.22
N SER A 31 19.13 -10.44 -5.44
CA SER A 31 18.13 -10.50 -6.52
C SER A 31 17.08 -9.39 -6.40
N TYR A 32 16.61 -9.10 -5.18
CA TYR A 32 15.69 -7.98 -4.94
C TYR A 32 16.33 -6.62 -5.20
N LEU A 33 17.57 -6.40 -4.80
CA LEU A 33 18.28 -5.14 -5.07
C LEU A 33 18.49 -4.93 -6.57
N ASP A 34 18.95 -5.96 -7.30
CA ASP A 34 19.10 -5.91 -8.76
C ASP A 34 17.75 -5.64 -9.45
N PHE A 35 16.69 -6.25 -8.94
CA PHE A 35 15.34 -5.99 -9.41
C PHE A 35 14.94 -4.53 -9.16
N ILE A 36 15.08 -3.99 -7.94
CA ILE A 36 14.77 -2.59 -7.61
C ILE A 36 15.57 -1.62 -8.51
N LEU A 37 16.87 -1.87 -8.69
CA LEU A 37 17.74 -1.05 -9.54
C LEU A 37 17.35 -1.08 -11.02
N SER A 38 16.68 -2.15 -11.45
CA SER A 38 16.15 -2.25 -12.81
C SER A 38 14.86 -1.48 -13.03
N LEU A 39 14.19 -1.06 -11.96
CA LEU A 39 12.93 -0.33 -12.03
C LEU A 39 13.19 1.12 -12.40
N ASP A 40 12.38 1.65 -13.32
CA ASP A 40 12.40 3.09 -13.63
C ASP A 40 11.49 3.88 -12.67
N GLU A 41 11.63 3.62 -11.37
CA GLU A 41 10.75 4.16 -10.32
C GLU A 41 11.57 4.63 -9.11
N PRO A 42 12.41 5.67 -9.32
CA PRO A 42 13.41 6.05 -8.33
C PRO A 42 12.80 6.54 -7.02
N GLU A 43 11.61 7.14 -7.03
CA GLU A 43 11.03 7.83 -5.86
C GLU A 43 10.36 6.90 -4.83
N LYS A 44 10.27 5.60 -5.12
CA LYS A 44 9.63 4.63 -4.23
C LYS A 44 10.56 4.19 -3.11
N GLU A 45 9.95 3.78 -2.00
CA GLU A 45 10.64 3.21 -0.85
C GLU A 45 10.28 1.73 -0.76
N TYR A 46 11.26 0.91 -0.44
CA TYR A 46 11.13 -0.55 -0.42
C TYR A 46 11.55 -1.07 0.96
N SER A 47 10.99 -2.20 1.36
CA SER A 47 11.53 -3.00 2.45
C SER A 47 11.66 -4.46 2.06
N ILE A 48 12.68 -5.14 2.58
CA ILE A 48 12.94 -6.56 2.36
C ILE A 48 12.95 -7.27 3.71
N ASN A 49 12.09 -8.26 3.89
CA ASN A 49 12.02 -9.09 5.08
C ASN A 49 11.81 -10.58 4.71
N GLU A 50 11.52 -11.44 5.68
CA GLU A 50 11.30 -12.88 5.44
C GLU A 50 10.12 -13.19 4.51
N GLU A 51 9.16 -12.27 4.39
CA GLU A 51 7.98 -12.40 3.54
C GLU A 51 8.24 -11.93 2.09
N GLY A 52 9.39 -11.30 1.84
CA GLY A 52 9.87 -10.90 0.53
C GLY A 52 10.04 -9.39 0.37
N LEU A 53 9.84 -8.91 -0.86
CA LEU A 53 9.97 -7.51 -1.23
C LEU A 53 8.63 -6.77 -1.05
N HIS A 54 8.67 -5.68 -0.29
CA HIS A 54 7.55 -4.79 -0.04
C HIS A 54 7.87 -3.39 -0.57
N VAL A 55 6.84 -2.64 -0.95
CA VAL A 55 6.97 -1.24 -1.38
C VAL A 55 6.04 -0.39 -0.54
N HIS A 56 6.55 0.73 -0.05
CA HIS A 56 5.81 1.58 0.88
C HIS A 56 4.89 2.50 0.07
N THR A 57 3.62 2.53 0.44
CA THR A 57 2.59 3.31 -0.24
C THR A 57 1.66 4.00 0.76
N MET A 58 0.99 5.06 0.32
CA MET A 58 -0.03 5.74 1.11
C MET A 58 -1.41 5.28 0.68
N ILE A 59 -2.20 4.79 1.62
CA ILE A 59 -3.58 4.35 1.38
C ILE A 59 -4.58 5.35 1.96
N PRO A 60 -5.72 5.60 1.29
CA PRO A 60 -6.81 6.37 1.89
C PRO A 60 -7.31 5.68 3.16
N CYS A 61 -7.34 6.42 4.26
CA CYS A 61 -7.89 5.97 5.53
C CYS A 61 -9.10 6.84 5.90
N GLN A 62 -10.16 6.22 6.41
CA GLN A 62 -11.31 6.90 6.99
C GLN A 62 -11.34 6.57 8.49
N PRO A 63 -11.41 7.58 9.38
CA PRO A 63 -11.55 7.33 10.81
C PRO A 63 -12.87 6.59 11.07
N SER A 64 -12.81 5.48 11.82
CA SER A 64 -14.00 4.76 12.24
C SER A 64 -14.48 5.31 13.58
N SER A 65 -15.70 5.82 13.63
CA SER A 65 -16.34 6.33 14.85
C SER A 65 -17.19 5.28 15.58
N THR A 66 -17.17 4.03 15.10
CA THR A 66 -17.96 2.92 15.59
C THR A 66 -17.08 1.70 15.83
N THR A 67 -17.38 0.94 16.89
CA THR A 67 -16.83 -0.40 17.12
C THR A 67 -17.20 -1.38 15.99
N SER A 68 -16.56 -2.55 15.94
CA SER A 68 -16.93 -3.65 15.03
C SER A 68 -18.40 -4.08 15.15
N GLU A 69 -19.06 -3.76 16.27
CA GLU A 69 -20.47 -4.04 16.56
C GLU A 69 -21.40 -2.82 16.35
N GLY A 70 -20.89 -1.69 15.87
CA GLY A 70 -21.69 -0.50 15.51
C GLY A 70 -22.00 0.47 16.65
N ALA A 71 -21.47 0.25 17.85
CA ALA A 71 -21.62 1.19 18.98
C ALA A 71 -20.64 2.36 18.88
N LEU A 72 -21.09 3.57 19.26
CA LEU A 72 -20.24 4.77 19.37
C LEU A 72 -19.16 4.56 20.44
N LEU A 73 -17.94 4.97 20.12
CA LEU A 73 -16.81 4.90 21.06
C LEU A 73 -16.99 5.91 22.21
N PRO A 74 -16.62 5.54 23.45
CA PRO A 74 -16.80 6.41 24.62
C PRO A 74 -15.88 7.63 24.55
N VAL A 75 -16.43 8.79 24.91
CA VAL A 75 -15.68 10.06 24.96
C VAL A 75 -14.91 10.15 26.29
N SER A 76 -13.58 10.27 26.20
CA SER A 76 -12.72 10.51 27.38
C SER A 76 -11.76 11.65 27.10
N TYR A 77 -11.68 12.62 28.01
CA TYR A 77 -10.74 13.74 27.89
C TYR A 77 -9.44 13.43 28.65
N PRO A 78 -8.29 13.90 28.14
CA PRO A 78 -7.03 13.89 28.89
C PRO A 78 -7.17 14.61 30.24
N SER A 79 -6.49 14.12 31.27
CA SER A 79 -6.43 14.74 32.60
C SER A 79 -5.21 15.66 32.75
N CYS A 80 -4.09 15.35 32.08
CA CYS A 80 -2.91 16.19 32.10
C CYS A 80 -2.15 16.13 30.77
N ILE A 81 -2.09 17.27 30.07
CA ILE A 81 -1.50 17.39 28.74
C ILE A 81 -0.15 18.11 28.83
N LEU A 82 0.89 17.54 28.22
CA LEU A 82 2.15 18.23 27.95
C LEU A 82 2.24 18.60 26.46
N ALA A 83 2.12 19.89 26.14
CA ALA A 83 2.26 20.42 24.79
C ALA A 83 3.68 20.98 24.56
N ILE A 84 4.53 20.21 23.90
CA ILE A 84 5.92 20.57 23.62
C ILE A 84 5.94 21.53 22.42
N GLY A 85 6.21 22.82 22.66
CA GLY A 85 6.14 23.87 21.64
C GLY A 85 4.73 24.41 21.37
N GLY A 86 3.77 24.22 22.29
CA GLY A 86 2.35 24.53 22.08
C GLY A 86 1.91 25.98 22.30
N ALA A 87 2.82 26.89 22.68
CA ALA A 87 2.44 28.25 23.09
C ALA A 87 1.91 29.15 21.95
N ARG A 88 2.08 28.74 20.68
CA ARG A 88 1.76 29.50 19.48
C ARG A 88 1.47 28.58 18.28
N GLY A 89 0.89 29.14 17.22
CA GLY A 89 0.70 28.44 15.94
C GLY A 89 -0.40 27.37 15.94
N ILE A 90 -0.24 26.34 15.12
CA ILE A 90 -1.29 25.38 14.75
C ILE A 90 -1.75 24.46 15.90
N ALA A 91 -1.01 24.38 17.00
CA ALA A 91 -1.44 23.63 18.17
C ALA A 91 -2.47 24.37 19.02
N VAL A 92 -2.53 25.70 18.92
CA VAL A 92 -3.40 26.51 19.78
C VAL A 92 -4.88 26.15 19.63
N PRO A 93 -5.45 26.05 18.40
CA PRO A 93 -6.86 25.69 18.26
C PRO A 93 -7.17 24.27 18.78
N VAL A 94 -6.18 23.37 18.78
CA VAL A 94 -6.31 22.01 19.34
C VAL A 94 -6.39 22.08 20.85
N LEU A 95 -5.48 22.83 21.48
CA LEU A 95 -5.46 23.03 22.92
C LEU A 95 -6.73 23.75 23.41
N GLU A 96 -7.27 24.69 22.65
CA GLU A 96 -8.55 25.34 22.99
C GLU A 96 -9.72 24.34 22.96
N GLN A 97 -9.78 23.47 21.94
CA GLN A 97 -10.87 22.49 21.83
C GLN A 97 -10.76 21.33 22.85
N LEU A 98 -9.55 20.99 23.32
CA LEU A 98 -9.33 19.96 24.35
C LEU A 98 -9.66 20.43 25.77
N GLY A 99 -9.81 21.73 25.99
CA GLY A 99 -10.07 22.31 27.30
C GLY A 99 -11.40 21.86 27.89
N SER A 100 -11.34 20.93 28.85
CA SER A 100 -12.51 20.34 29.52
C SER A 100 -12.85 21.01 30.86
N GLY A 101 -12.09 22.02 31.28
CA GLY A 101 -12.18 22.67 32.59
C GLY A 101 -11.58 21.87 33.76
N ASN A 102 -11.40 20.55 33.62
CA ASN A 102 -10.85 19.69 34.68
C ASN A 102 -9.39 19.28 34.45
N ALA A 103 -8.88 19.43 33.23
CA ALA A 103 -7.53 19.03 32.87
C ALA A 103 -6.48 20.05 33.31
N SER A 104 -5.27 19.57 33.60
CA SER A 104 -4.07 20.41 33.70
C SER A 104 -3.36 20.48 32.34
N LEU A 105 -2.89 21.65 31.94
CA LEU A 105 -2.14 21.85 30.72
C LEU A 105 -0.75 22.41 31.03
N VAL A 106 0.29 21.74 30.54
CA VAL A 106 1.66 22.22 30.57
C VAL A 106 2.09 22.54 29.15
N VAL A 107 2.50 23.79 28.92
CA VAL A 107 2.96 24.27 27.62
C VAL A 107 4.43 24.62 27.72
N THR A 108 5.25 24.07 26.81
CA THR A 108 6.66 24.45 26.72
C THR A 108 6.91 25.39 25.54
N GLY A 109 7.88 26.30 25.68
CA GLY A 109 8.25 27.20 24.60
C GLY A 109 9.49 28.04 24.90
N ARG A 110 10.06 28.64 23.85
CA ARG A 110 11.26 29.48 23.97
C ARG A 110 10.98 30.93 24.35
N SER A 111 9.73 31.38 24.14
CA SER A 111 9.34 32.78 24.37
C SER A 111 9.52 33.14 25.84
N ASP A 112 10.12 34.29 26.09
CA ASP A 112 10.14 34.87 27.42
C ASP A 112 8.80 35.57 27.67
N ILE A 113 7.96 35.06 28.55
CA ILE A 113 6.64 35.65 28.82
C ILE A 113 6.71 36.89 29.74
N THR A 114 7.89 37.47 29.91
CA THR A 114 8.07 38.78 30.58
C THR A 114 8.08 39.90 29.55
N LEU A 115 7.10 40.81 29.64
CA LEU A 115 7.03 42.00 28.79
C LEU A 115 7.84 43.16 29.38
N PRO A 116 8.47 44.01 28.54
CA PRO A 116 9.12 45.22 29.02
C PRO A 116 8.12 46.16 29.71
N GLN A 117 8.58 46.89 30.73
CA GLN A 117 7.71 47.80 31.50
C GLN A 117 7.03 48.90 30.66
N TRP A 118 7.63 49.29 29.53
CA TRP A 118 7.08 50.29 28.63
C TRP A 118 6.00 49.73 27.69
N TYR A 119 5.89 48.40 27.56
CA TYR A 119 4.93 47.80 26.65
C TYR A 119 3.50 48.05 27.11
N SER A 120 2.64 48.49 26.19
CA SER A 120 1.21 48.66 26.43
C SER A 120 0.41 47.57 25.69
N PRO A 121 -0.58 46.92 26.33
CA PRO A 121 -1.43 45.94 25.66
C PRO A 121 -2.04 46.47 24.36
N GLY A 122 -2.00 45.67 23.30
CA GLY A 122 -2.51 46.05 21.98
C GLY A 122 -1.54 46.87 21.10
N SER A 123 -0.30 47.10 21.55
CA SER A 123 0.71 47.79 20.74
C SER A 123 1.01 47.02 19.45
N SER A 124 0.92 47.70 18.31
CA SER A 124 1.27 47.17 17.00
C SER A 124 2.78 46.94 16.85
N VAL A 125 3.18 46.06 15.91
CA VAL A 125 4.59 45.80 15.57
C VAL A 125 5.35 47.09 15.24
N SER A 126 4.69 48.05 14.60
CA SER A 126 5.29 49.36 14.26
C SER A 126 5.55 50.20 15.52
N GLN A 127 4.63 50.20 16.48
CA GLN A 127 4.81 50.90 17.76
C GLN A 127 5.93 50.28 18.60
N ILE A 128 5.98 48.94 18.69
CA ILE A 128 7.07 48.21 19.38
C ILE A 128 8.43 48.60 18.78
N ARG A 129 8.53 48.61 17.44
CA ARG A 129 9.76 49.00 16.73
C ARG A 129 10.16 50.45 17.03
N SER A 130 9.23 51.38 16.95
CA SER A 130 9.50 52.80 17.19
C SER A 130 10.00 53.06 18.60
N GLU A 131 9.40 52.42 19.61
CA GLU A 131 9.83 52.59 21.00
C GLU A 131 11.21 51.98 21.25
N LEU A 132 11.50 50.80 20.69
CA LEU A 132 12.84 50.20 20.76
C LEU A 132 13.92 51.10 20.15
N ILE A 133 13.65 51.69 18.98
CA ILE A 133 14.57 52.64 18.32
C ILE A 133 14.79 53.87 19.19
N LYS A 134 13.70 54.40 19.79
CA LYS A 134 13.77 55.55 20.69
C LYS A 134 14.61 55.24 21.93
N MET A 135 14.37 54.10 22.58
CA MET A 135 15.14 53.68 23.76
C MET A 135 16.63 53.53 23.48
N HIS A 136 17.03 52.89 22.38
CA HIS A 136 18.44 52.75 22.03
C HIS A 136 19.10 54.10 21.68
N ARG A 137 18.34 55.03 21.08
CA ARG A 137 18.83 56.41 20.85
C ARG A 137 19.03 57.16 22.17
N ASP A 138 18.09 57.02 23.11
CA ASP A 138 18.12 57.71 24.39
C ASP A 138 19.20 57.13 25.33
N SER A 139 19.52 55.83 25.23
CA SER A 139 20.60 55.17 25.99
C SER A 139 22.00 55.43 25.41
N GLY A 140 22.09 55.90 24.17
CA GLY A 140 23.36 56.09 23.46
C GLY A 140 24.01 54.79 22.98
N GLU A 141 23.32 53.65 23.07
CA GLU A 141 23.82 52.35 22.60
C GLU A 141 23.75 52.24 21.08
N THR A 142 24.77 51.62 20.48
CA THR A 142 24.78 51.34 19.05
C THR A 142 23.86 50.16 18.75
N PHE A 143 22.98 50.31 17.75
CA PHE A 143 22.08 49.25 17.31
C PHE A 143 22.12 49.07 15.79
N THR A 144 21.72 47.89 15.33
CA THR A 144 21.57 47.58 13.90
C THR A 144 20.11 47.31 13.57
N PRO A 145 19.66 47.47 12.31
CA PRO A 145 18.31 47.07 11.93
C PRO A 145 17.99 45.61 12.28
N ALA A 146 18.96 44.71 12.12
CA ALA A 146 18.80 43.30 12.45
C ALA A 146 18.62 43.03 13.95
N SER A 147 19.32 43.77 14.82
CA SER A 147 19.16 43.63 16.29
C SER A 147 17.81 44.14 16.75
N ILE A 148 17.32 45.26 16.20
CA ILE A 148 15.97 45.78 16.50
C ILE A 148 14.90 44.78 16.03
N GLU A 149 14.97 44.26 14.81
CA GLU A 149 14.00 43.28 14.32
C GLU A 149 14.02 41.98 15.15
N LYS A 150 15.18 41.58 15.68
CA LYS A 150 15.29 40.44 16.60
C LYS A 150 14.52 40.70 17.90
N GLU A 151 14.65 41.89 18.49
CA GLU A 151 13.91 42.26 19.70
C GLU A 151 12.41 42.46 19.46
N VAL A 152 12.02 43.08 18.34
CA VAL A 152 10.62 43.18 17.93
C VAL A 152 10.01 41.79 17.83
N ARG A 153 10.67 40.84 17.12
CA ARG A 153 10.21 39.44 17.04
C ARG A 153 10.12 38.77 18.41
N ARG A 154 11.08 39.03 19.31
CA ARG A 154 11.06 38.50 20.67
C ARG A 154 9.81 38.98 21.41
N ILE A 155 9.57 40.29 21.46
CA ILE A 155 8.42 40.88 22.17
C ILE A 155 7.11 40.42 21.54
N SER A 156 6.97 40.45 20.22
CA SER A 156 5.75 39.96 19.54
C SER A 156 5.47 38.48 19.85
N SER A 157 6.52 37.65 19.90
CA SER A 157 6.40 36.23 20.27
C SER A 157 5.98 36.04 21.73
N SER A 158 6.42 36.92 22.63
CA SER A 158 5.99 36.95 24.03
C SER A 158 4.52 37.35 24.16
N VAL A 159 4.10 38.41 23.47
CA VAL A 159 2.71 38.90 23.48
C VAL A 159 1.75 37.81 22.97
N GLU A 160 2.07 37.16 21.86
CA GLU A 160 1.26 36.07 21.30
C GLU A 160 1.16 34.87 22.25
N ALA A 161 2.28 34.49 22.90
CA ALA A 161 2.29 33.40 23.87
C ALA A 161 1.45 33.75 25.10
N ILE A 162 1.57 34.96 25.66
CA ILE A 162 0.77 35.41 26.81
C ILE A 162 -0.72 35.40 26.46
N ALA A 163 -1.12 36.00 25.34
CA ALA A 163 -2.51 36.01 24.90
C ALA A 163 -3.09 34.60 24.65
N THR A 164 -2.23 33.65 24.30
CA THR A 164 -2.61 32.23 24.17
C THR A 164 -2.79 31.58 25.54
N LEU A 165 -1.84 31.76 26.46
CA LEU A 165 -1.92 31.23 27.81
C LEU A 165 -3.12 31.80 28.59
N ASP A 166 -3.44 33.08 28.40
CA ASP A 166 -4.62 33.72 29.00
C ASP A 166 -5.92 33.04 28.52
N ARG A 167 -6.10 32.87 27.21
CA ARG A 167 -7.26 32.15 26.65
C ARG A 167 -7.38 30.72 27.15
N LEU A 168 -6.24 30.01 27.24
CA LEU A 168 -6.21 28.64 27.74
C LEU A 168 -6.51 28.57 29.23
N SER A 169 -6.18 29.59 30.02
CA SER A 169 -6.44 29.59 31.47
C SER A 169 -7.93 29.55 31.81
N ASP A 170 -8.80 30.02 30.92
CA ASP A 170 -10.25 29.93 31.08
C ASP A 170 -10.82 28.53 30.78
N LEU A 171 -10.02 27.65 30.15
CA LEU A 171 -10.46 26.35 29.60
C LEU A 171 -9.91 25.13 30.36
N TYR A 172 -8.97 25.35 31.28
CA TYR A 172 -8.26 24.31 32.02
C TYR A 172 -8.28 24.59 33.51
N ALA A 173 -8.15 23.54 34.34
CA ALA A 173 -8.04 23.69 35.79
C ALA A 173 -6.73 24.42 36.19
N SER A 174 -5.68 24.23 35.40
CA SER A 174 -4.40 24.90 35.57
C SER A 174 -3.64 24.95 34.24
N VAL A 175 -3.02 26.08 33.92
CA VAL A 175 -2.10 26.22 32.78
C VAL A 175 -0.71 26.61 33.29
N ILE A 176 0.30 25.82 32.95
CA ILE A 176 1.69 26.04 33.36
C ILE A 176 2.54 26.26 32.12
N TYR A 177 3.28 27.36 32.09
CA TYR A 177 4.23 27.63 31.01
C TYR A 177 5.67 27.39 31.47
N ILE A 178 6.36 26.50 30.77
CA ILE A 178 7.78 26.21 31.00
C ILE A 178 8.61 26.82 29.88
N LYS A 179 9.36 27.87 30.20
CA LYS A 179 10.32 28.47 29.26
C LYS A 179 11.51 27.52 29.09
N VAL A 180 11.66 26.96 27.89
CA VAL A 180 12.73 26.02 27.56
C VAL A 180 13.14 26.16 26.09
N ASP A 181 14.45 26.11 25.84
CA ASP A 181 14.99 25.89 24.50
C ASP A 181 15.46 24.45 24.40
N LEU A 182 14.84 23.64 23.52
CA LEU A 182 15.17 22.23 23.35
C LEU A 182 16.60 22.00 22.81
N LEU A 183 17.30 23.07 22.40
CA LEU A 183 18.73 22.99 22.04
C LEU A 183 19.66 23.14 23.26
N ASP A 184 19.15 23.51 24.43
CA ASP A 184 19.91 23.55 25.68
C ASP A 184 20.13 22.12 26.22
N SER A 185 21.35 21.82 26.66
CA SER A 185 21.70 20.53 27.26
C SER A 185 20.88 20.19 28.51
N ASN A 186 20.38 21.21 29.24
CA ASN A 186 19.59 21.02 30.46
C ASN A 186 18.07 21.09 30.22
N ALA A 187 17.64 21.23 28.95
CA ALA A 187 16.25 21.47 28.59
C ALA A 187 15.31 20.42 29.19
N HIS A 188 15.62 19.15 28.98
CA HIS A 188 14.72 18.08 29.40
C HIS A 188 14.69 17.93 30.91
N ALA A 189 15.85 17.95 31.58
CA ALA A 189 15.94 17.88 33.02
C ALA A 189 15.14 19.01 33.70
N SER A 190 15.15 20.22 33.12
CA SER A 190 14.38 21.35 33.63
C SER A 190 12.87 21.13 33.49
N VAL A 191 12.41 20.59 32.36
CA VAL A 191 10.98 20.27 32.15
C VAL A 191 10.52 19.20 33.12
N ILE A 192 11.25 18.09 33.23
CA ILE A 192 10.91 16.98 34.14
C ILE A 192 10.90 17.45 35.61
N ALA A 193 11.89 18.24 36.02
CA ALA A 193 11.94 18.78 37.37
C ALA A 193 10.71 19.65 37.70
N GLU A 194 10.27 20.47 36.75
CA GLU A 194 9.08 21.31 36.93
C GLU A 194 7.79 20.47 36.97
N LEU A 195 7.64 19.48 36.08
CA LEU A 195 6.49 18.56 36.12
C LEU A 195 6.38 17.86 37.48
N ASN A 196 7.51 17.39 38.01
CA ASN A 196 7.60 16.74 39.32
C ASN A 196 7.33 17.71 40.48
N ALA A 197 7.85 18.94 40.41
CA ALA A 197 7.62 19.97 41.44
C ALA A 197 6.14 20.35 41.55
N GLN A 198 5.42 20.36 40.44
CA GLN A 198 3.98 20.64 40.38
C GLN A 198 3.12 19.41 40.74
N GLY A 199 3.74 18.24 40.97
CA GLY A 199 3.03 17.00 41.29
C GLY A 199 2.16 16.47 40.16
N LEU A 200 2.47 16.83 38.91
CA LEU A 200 1.66 16.49 37.74
C LEU A 200 1.90 15.05 37.26
N ARG A 201 0.85 14.45 36.71
CA ARG A 201 0.89 13.12 36.11
C ARG A 201 0.44 13.21 34.66
N VAL A 202 1.39 13.44 33.75
CA VAL A 202 1.11 13.58 32.31
C VAL A 202 0.53 12.27 31.76
N ASP A 203 -0.63 12.34 31.12
CA ASP A 203 -1.26 11.20 30.42
C ASP A 203 -1.24 11.37 28.89
N THR A 204 -0.97 12.58 28.41
CA THR A 204 -1.00 12.92 26.98
C THR A 204 0.16 13.86 26.63
N VAL A 205 0.94 13.51 25.62
CA VAL A 205 2.03 14.35 25.08
C VAL A 205 1.69 14.80 23.67
N ILE A 206 1.81 16.10 23.39
CA ILE A 206 1.62 16.68 22.06
C ILE A 206 2.94 17.34 21.62
N ASN A 207 3.60 16.72 20.63
CA ASN A 207 4.87 17.15 20.08
C ASN A 207 4.68 18.10 18.89
N VAL A 208 4.83 19.40 19.13
CA VAL A 208 4.63 20.46 18.12
C VAL A 208 5.95 21.14 17.75
N ALA A 209 6.94 21.09 18.65
CA ALA A 209 8.18 21.84 18.49
C ALA A 209 8.88 21.56 17.15
N GLY A 210 9.19 22.65 16.46
CA GLY A 210 9.83 22.62 15.16
C GLY A 210 10.23 24.02 14.72
N ILE A 211 11.20 24.08 13.82
CA ILE A 211 11.62 25.30 13.14
C ILE A 211 11.82 25.01 11.65
N ILE A 212 11.73 26.05 10.83
CA ILE A 212 12.01 26.01 9.40
C ILE A 212 13.12 27.01 9.10
N GLU A 213 14.13 26.60 8.34
CA GLU A 213 15.23 27.46 7.87
C GLU A 213 15.53 27.15 6.39
N ASP A 214 14.53 27.23 5.52
CA ASP A 214 14.60 26.75 4.13
C ASP A 214 15.80 27.25 3.34
N SER A 215 16.45 26.32 2.65
CA SER A 215 17.58 26.60 1.76
C SER A 215 17.81 25.42 0.85
N LEU A 216 18.21 25.69 -0.39
CA LEU A 216 18.72 24.65 -1.29
C LEU A 216 19.87 23.91 -0.62
N VAL A 217 19.98 22.61 -0.89
CA VAL A 217 21.03 21.75 -0.32
C VAL A 217 22.42 22.33 -0.61
N SER A 218 22.63 22.91 -1.80
CA SER A 218 23.88 23.56 -2.21
C SER A 218 24.24 24.82 -1.42
N LYS A 219 23.28 25.45 -0.73
CA LYS A 219 23.45 26.69 0.05
C LYS A 219 23.20 26.51 1.55
N LYS A 220 22.76 25.32 1.96
CA LYS A 220 22.40 25.01 3.34
C LYS A 220 23.64 25.05 4.23
N LYS A 221 23.60 25.87 5.28
CA LYS A 221 24.66 25.90 6.30
C LYS A 221 24.53 24.69 7.24
N PRO A 222 25.62 23.99 7.60
CA PRO A 222 25.56 22.85 8.53
C PRO A 222 24.87 23.17 9.85
N ASP A 223 25.17 24.33 10.47
CA ASP A 223 24.53 24.71 11.73
C ASP A 223 23.01 24.93 11.60
N SER A 224 22.55 25.39 10.43
CA SER A 224 21.12 25.56 10.13
C SER A 224 20.43 24.20 10.06
N PHE A 225 21.03 23.26 9.30
CA PHE A 225 20.57 21.87 9.23
C PHE A 225 20.49 21.23 10.62
N SER A 226 21.56 21.35 11.40
CA SER A 226 21.64 20.78 12.76
C SER A 226 20.57 21.35 13.68
N ARG A 227 20.27 22.65 13.63
CA ARG A 227 19.20 23.25 14.46
C ARG A 227 17.82 22.71 14.10
N VAL A 228 17.49 22.61 12.82
CA VAL A 228 16.19 22.10 12.35
C VAL A 228 15.99 20.64 12.80
N LEU A 229 16.98 19.79 12.55
CA LEU A 229 16.94 18.38 12.94
C LEU A 229 16.90 18.21 14.47
N SER A 230 17.81 18.89 15.19
CA SER A 230 17.94 18.73 16.64
C SER A 230 16.72 19.22 17.41
N THR A 231 16.00 20.23 16.91
CA THR A 231 14.76 20.70 17.56
C THR A 231 13.72 19.59 17.64
N LYS A 232 13.45 18.88 16.53
CA LYS A 232 12.49 17.75 16.53
C LYS A 232 13.03 16.53 17.24
N MET A 233 14.32 16.20 17.05
CA MET A 233 14.95 15.10 17.76
C MET A 233 14.90 15.27 19.28
N ASN A 234 15.18 16.47 19.79
CA ASN A 234 15.15 16.73 21.23
C ASN A 234 13.71 16.79 21.77
N SER A 235 12.73 17.27 20.99
CA SER A 235 11.30 17.12 21.34
C SER A 235 10.92 15.65 21.52
N LEU A 236 11.33 14.79 20.60
CA LEU A 236 11.08 13.36 20.66
C LEU A 236 11.77 12.72 21.88
N LYS A 237 13.03 13.07 22.15
CA LYS A 237 13.76 12.59 23.34
C LYS A 237 13.09 13.02 24.66
N LEU A 238 12.58 14.24 24.73
CA LEU A 238 11.81 14.70 25.89
C LEU A 238 10.53 13.86 26.05
N ALA A 239 9.83 13.58 24.95
CA ALA A 239 8.65 12.71 24.99
C ALA A 239 9.01 11.32 25.54
N PHE A 240 10.08 10.67 25.07
CA PHE A 240 10.55 9.39 25.62
C PHE A 240 10.84 9.46 27.13
N GLN A 241 11.49 10.50 27.61
CA GLN A 241 11.75 10.66 29.05
C GLN A 241 10.45 10.83 29.85
N VAL A 242 9.47 11.56 29.30
CA VAL A 242 8.15 11.70 29.93
C VAL A 242 7.40 10.37 29.93
N LEU A 243 7.51 9.54 28.88
CA LEU A 243 6.93 8.19 28.83
C LEU A 243 7.51 7.27 29.92
N GLU A 244 8.79 7.44 30.28
CA GLU A 244 9.44 6.64 31.32
C GLU A 244 9.02 7.02 32.75
N GLU A 245 8.68 8.29 33.00
CA GLU A 245 8.38 8.82 34.34
C GLU A 245 6.87 9.01 34.61
N HIS A 246 6.03 9.11 33.58
CA HIS A 246 4.62 9.43 33.69
C HIS A 246 3.72 8.38 33.04
N PRO A 247 2.44 8.25 33.47
CA PRO A 247 1.50 7.27 32.94
C PRO A 247 0.89 7.73 31.60
N VAL A 248 1.73 8.01 30.62
CA VAL A 248 1.31 8.51 29.31
C VAL A 248 0.60 7.40 28.54
N ALA A 249 -0.63 7.68 28.12
CA ALA A 249 -1.42 6.81 27.27
C ALA A 249 -1.43 7.26 25.80
N ASN A 250 -1.20 8.55 25.54
CA ASN A 250 -1.30 9.13 24.20
C ASN A 250 -0.09 10.00 23.83
N VAL A 251 0.46 9.80 22.65
CA VAL A 251 1.47 10.69 22.03
C VAL A 251 0.96 11.14 20.66
N VAL A 252 0.81 12.45 20.49
CA VAL A 252 0.47 13.06 19.20
C VAL A 252 1.66 13.84 18.66
N ASN A 253 2.18 13.40 17.52
CA ASN A 253 3.30 14.03 16.84
C ASN A 253 2.81 14.90 15.67
N TYR A 254 3.23 16.17 15.66
CA TYR A 254 3.01 17.06 14.52
C TYR A 254 4.21 16.95 13.58
N ALA A 255 4.12 15.99 12.67
CA ALA A 255 5.02 15.83 11.55
C ALA A 255 4.54 16.69 10.36
N SER A 256 5.07 16.42 9.16
CA SER A 256 4.72 17.13 7.95
C SER A 256 4.80 16.20 6.75
N ILE A 257 3.93 16.43 5.77
CA ILE A 257 3.99 15.75 4.47
C ILE A 257 5.35 15.91 3.79
N ALA A 258 6.11 16.98 4.09
CA ALA A 258 7.47 17.13 3.60
C ALA A 258 8.39 15.96 4.03
N GLY A 259 8.12 15.29 5.15
CA GLY A 259 8.81 14.07 5.56
C GLY A 259 8.59 12.92 4.58
N LYS A 260 7.33 12.70 4.20
CA LYS A 260 6.91 11.59 3.32
C LYS A 260 7.09 11.85 1.83
N ALA A 261 6.86 13.07 1.37
CA ALA A 261 6.92 13.42 -0.06
C ALA A 261 8.22 14.14 -0.46
N GLY A 262 8.99 14.63 0.53
CA GLY A 262 10.00 15.66 0.26
C GLY A 262 9.36 17.03 -0.02
N ASN A 263 10.20 18.07 -0.02
CA ASN A 263 9.83 19.38 -0.52
C ASN A 263 11.09 20.15 -0.94
N TYR A 264 10.99 20.91 -2.03
CA TYR A 264 12.10 21.64 -2.63
C TYR A 264 12.67 22.68 -1.64
N GLY A 265 13.98 22.64 -1.38
CA GLY A 265 14.64 23.54 -0.42
C GLY A 265 14.42 23.18 1.05
N GLN A 266 13.81 22.03 1.35
CA GLN A 266 13.44 21.60 2.70
C GLN A 266 14.06 20.25 3.08
N ALA A 267 15.22 19.88 2.55
CA ALA A 267 15.82 18.56 2.76
C ALA A 267 16.01 18.20 4.25
N ASP A 268 16.38 19.17 5.08
CA ASP A 268 16.57 19.01 6.52
C ASP A 268 15.25 18.98 7.30
N TYR A 269 14.28 19.81 6.92
CA TYR A 269 12.93 19.78 7.50
C TYR A 269 12.23 18.45 7.19
N SER A 270 12.35 17.95 5.95
CA SER A 270 11.90 16.61 5.58
C SER A 270 12.58 15.52 6.43
N ALA A 271 13.90 15.61 6.64
CA ALA A 271 14.61 14.67 7.52
C ALA A 271 14.11 14.72 8.96
N ALA A 272 13.90 15.92 9.49
CA ALA A 272 13.47 16.14 10.87
C ALA A 272 12.04 15.61 11.13
N ASN A 273 11.13 15.73 10.16
CA ASN A 273 9.78 15.19 10.28
C ASN A 273 9.76 13.67 10.14
N GLU A 274 10.56 13.10 9.23
CA GLU A 274 10.63 11.63 9.12
C GLU A 274 11.29 10.98 10.35
N LEU A 275 12.25 11.66 10.98
CA LEU A 275 12.80 11.23 12.27
C LEU A 275 11.72 11.20 13.36
N LEU A 276 10.78 12.14 13.35
CA LEU A 276 9.66 12.15 14.29
C LEU A 276 8.69 10.98 14.02
N ASN A 277 8.41 10.66 12.75
CA ASN A 277 7.62 9.50 12.36
C ASN A 277 8.26 8.18 12.83
N ALA A 278 9.55 7.99 12.54
CA ALA A 278 10.32 6.83 12.99
C ALA A 278 10.35 6.72 14.53
N GLY A 279 10.47 7.86 15.22
CA GLY A 279 10.35 7.92 16.68
C GLY A 279 8.99 7.50 17.22
N GLY A 280 7.92 7.84 16.50
CA GLY A 280 6.56 7.40 16.82
C GLY A 280 6.43 5.88 16.75
N TRP A 281 6.89 5.26 15.66
CA TRP A 281 6.92 3.80 15.51
C TRP A 281 7.73 3.14 16.62
N LEU A 282 8.91 3.68 16.94
CA LEU A 282 9.74 3.17 18.02
C LEU A 282 9.03 3.29 19.38
N SER A 283 8.31 4.38 19.63
CA SER A 283 7.54 4.56 20.88
C SER A 283 6.43 3.52 21.01
N ALA A 284 5.67 3.28 19.94
CA ALA A 284 4.61 2.27 19.95
C ALA A 284 5.17 0.84 20.12
N LEU A 285 6.33 0.55 19.51
CA LEU A 285 7.00 -0.75 19.64
C LEU A 285 7.52 -0.99 21.06
N LEU A 286 8.13 0.02 21.69
CA LEU A 286 8.76 -0.10 23.00
C LEU A 286 7.76 -0.02 24.17
N HIS A 287 6.59 0.58 23.96
CA HIS A 287 5.58 0.81 25.00
C HIS A 287 4.22 0.22 24.59
N PRO A 288 4.01 -1.10 24.77
CA PRO A 288 2.71 -1.72 24.50
C PRO A 288 1.58 -1.04 25.27
N GLY A 289 0.51 -0.68 24.57
CA GLY A 289 -0.62 0.07 25.12
C GLY A 289 -0.51 1.60 25.02
N LEU A 290 0.62 2.12 24.52
CA LEU A 290 0.74 3.52 24.13
C LEU A 290 0.06 3.75 22.78
N THR A 291 -0.91 4.67 22.73
CA THR A 291 -1.47 5.14 21.46
C THR A 291 -0.60 6.25 20.91
N VAL A 292 -0.02 6.04 19.74
CA VAL A 292 0.82 7.02 19.05
C VAL A 292 0.17 7.41 17.73
N THR A 293 0.06 8.70 17.47
CA THR A 293 -0.40 9.23 16.18
C THR A 293 0.51 10.34 15.70
N SER A 294 1.09 10.16 14.52
CA SER A 294 1.94 11.11 13.83
C SER A 294 1.19 11.67 12.62
N PHE A 295 0.82 12.95 12.71
CA PHE A 295 0.18 13.64 11.61
C PHE A 295 1.21 14.27 10.70
N ASN A 296 1.33 13.73 9.49
CA ASN A 296 2.08 14.30 8.39
C ASN A 296 1.26 15.43 7.76
N TRP A 297 1.20 16.58 8.44
CA TRP A 297 0.39 17.72 8.03
C TRP A 297 0.83 18.30 6.68
N GLY A 298 -0.15 18.51 5.80
CA GLY A 298 -0.09 19.48 4.71
C GLY A 298 -0.15 20.93 5.22
N PRO A 299 -0.21 21.93 4.31
CA PRO A 299 -0.27 23.32 4.72
C PRO A 299 -1.58 23.62 5.47
N TRP A 300 -1.51 24.43 6.52
CA TRP A 300 -2.67 24.92 7.27
C TRP A 300 -3.04 26.33 6.81
N ALA A 301 -4.34 26.61 6.73
CA ALA A 301 -4.86 27.93 6.44
C ALA A 301 -4.49 28.89 7.59
N SER A 302 -3.75 29.95 7.24
CA SER A 302 -3.63 31.20 8.01
C SER A 302 -3.24 31.12 9.51
N SER A 303 -2.55 30.08 9.99
CA SER A 303 -1.75 30.20 11.23
C SER A 303 -0.38 29.51 11.14
N GLY A 304 0.61 30.11 11.82
CA GLY A 304 1.97 29.57 11.91
C GLY A 304 2.94 30.08 10.83
N MET A 305 3.76 29.19 10.27
CA MET A 305 4.91 29.52 9.40
C MET A 305 4.53 29.81 7.93
N ALA A 306 3.26 29.70 7.53
CA ALA A 306 2.81 29.93 6.16
C ALA A 306 2.28 31.37 6.00
N THR A 307 2.87 32.14 5.09
CA THR A 307 2.38 33.49 4.73
C THR A 307 1.25 33.40 3.69
N GLN A 308 0.56 34.51 3.43
CA GLN A 308 -0.50 34.55 2.40
C GLN A 308 0.04 34.17 1.01
N GLU A 309 1.25 34.62 0.67
CA GLU A 309 1.92 34.33 -0.59
C GLU A 309 2.25 32.82 -0.72
N VAL A 310 2.52 32.15 0.40
CA VAL A 310 2.74 30.70 0.44
C VAL A 310 1.44 29.94 0.19
N ASN A 311 0.31 30.42 0.73
CA ASN A 311 -1.01 29.83 0.47
C ASN A 311 -1.44 29.98 -0.99
N ASP A 312 -1.15 31.13 -1.61
CA ASP A 312 -1.48 31.37 -3.02
C ASP A 312 -0.63 30.46 -3.94
N ALA A 313 0.66 30.29 -3.63
CA ALA A 313 1.53 29.35 -4.35
C ALA A 313 1.12 27.87 -4.16
N PHE A 314 0.53 27.52 -3.01
CA PHE A 314 -0.06 26.19 -2.79
C PHE A 314 -1.34 25.99 -3.60
N ALA A 315 -2.21 26.99 -3.65
CA ALA A 315 -3.43 26.96 -4.45
C ALA A 315 -3.13 26.82 -5.95
N GLU A 316 -2.11 27.51 -6.48
CA GLU A 316 -1.63 27.35 -7.87
C GLU A 316 -1.15 25.93 -8.20
N ARG A 317 -0.75 25.16 -7.18
CA ARG A 317 -0.30 23.76 -7.30
C ARG A 317 -1.40 22.74 -7.00
N GLY A 318 -2.65 23.20 -6.80
CA GLY A 318 -3.79 22.36 -6.46
C GLY A 318 -3.79 21.84 -5.02
N ILE A 319 -3.03 22.47 -4.12
CA ILE A 319 -2.94 22.10 -2.70
C ILE A 319 -3.88 23.01 -1.92
N ILE A 320 -4.91 22.44 -1.30
CA ILE A 320 -5.88 23.19 -0.50
C ILE A 320 -5.39 23.25 0.96
N PRO A 321 -5.13 24.44 1.53
CA PRO A 321 -4.74 24.57 2.93
C PRO A 321 -5.84 24.06 3.87
N ILE A 322 -5.43 23.37 4.94
CA ILE A 322 -6.31 22.78 5.94
C ILE A 322 -6.86 23.89 6.84
N PRO A 323 -8.19 24.09 6.92
CA PRO A 323 -8.77 25.03 7.88
C PRO A 323 -8.39 24.70 9.31
N LEU A 324 -8.15 25.73 10.14
CA LEU A 324 -7.65 25.58 11.51
C LEU A 324 -8.58 24.75 12.40
N ASP A 325 -9.87 25.02 12.30
CA ASP A 325 -10.92 24.32 13.03
C ASP A 325 -11.00 22.85 12.61
N VAL A 326 -10.88 22.56 11.31
CA VAL A 326 -10.90 21.20 10.76
C VAL A 326 -9.69 20.40 11.22
N GLY A 327 -8.49 20.96 11.10
CA GLY A 327 -7.27 20.30 11.56
C GLY A 327 -7.29 20.05 13.07
N ALA A 328 -7.77 21.02 13.86
CA ALA A 328 -7.91 20.87 15.30
C ALA A 328 -8.93 19.81 15.71
N HIS A 329 -10.10 19.84 15.09
CA HIS A 329 -11.15 18.86 15.33
C HIS A 329 -10.68 17.44 15.03
N SER A 330 -9.84 17.27 14.01
CA SER A 330 -9.26 15.97 13.66
C SER A 330 -8.45 15.41 14.83
N VAL A 331 -7.52 16.19 15.39
CA VAL A 331 -6.70 15.75 16.54
C VAL A 331 -7.55 15.52 17.80
N VAL A 332 -8.50 16.42 18.07
CA VAL A 332 -9.40 16.30 19.23
C VAL A 332 -10.23 15.03 19.14
N SER A 333 -10.79 14.72 17.97
CA SER A 333 -11.61 13.53 17.78
C SER A 333 -10.83 12.24 18.10
N ILE A 334 -9.55 12.19 17.75
CA ILE A 334 -8.70 11.01 17.98
C ILE A 334 -8.36 10.86 19.46
N LEU A 335 -8.01 11.97 20.11
CA LEU A 335 -7.71 11.97 21.55
C LEU A 335 -8.94 11.69 22.42
N THR A 336 -10.14 12.05 21.94
CA THR A 336 -11.36 11.97 22.75
C THR A 336 -12.22 10.75 22.47
N HIS A 337 -12.27 10.25 21.23
CA HIS A 337 -13.20 9.19 20.82
C HIS A 337 -12.53 7.81 20.64
N GLN A 338 -11.30 7.58 21.12
CA GLN A 338 -10.56 6.31 20.93
C GLN A 338 -10.62 5.78 19.48
N SER A 339 -10.59 6.68 18.50
CA SER A 339 -10.66 6.29 17.09
C SER A 339 -9.41 5.50 16.72
N GLU A 340 -9.57 4.32 16.12
CA GLU A 340 -8.46 3.57 15.56
C GLU A 340 -8.00 4.26 14.27
N LEU A 341 -6.86 4.94 14.36
CA LEU A 341 -6.12 5.38 13.18
C LEU A 341 -4.77 4.69 13.13
N PRO A 342 -4.22 4.52 11.92
CA PRO A 342 -2.82 4.14 11.77
C PRO A 342 -1.92 5.10 12.53
N LEU A 343 -0.75 4.59 12.94
CA LEU A 343 0.25 5.40 13.64
C LEU A 343 0.64 6.64 12.84
N GLU A 344 0.69 6.53 11.51
CA GLU A 344 1.00 7.64 10.62
C GLU A 344 -0.20 8.04 9.77
N VAL A 345 -0.56 9.32 9.81
CA VAL A 345 -1.69 9.87 9.06
C VAL A 345 -1.22 11.06 8.26
N THR A 346 -1.31 10.98 6.94
CA THR A 346 -1.08 12.12 6.05
C THR A 346 -2.39 12.86 5.80
N SER A 347 -2.41 14.16 6.08
CA SER A 347 -3.62 14.98 5.94
C SER A 347 -3.42 16.10 4.91
N GLY A 348 -4.34 16.22 3.95
CA GLY A 348 -4.43 17.31 2.97
C GLY A 348 -5.13 16.88 1.68
N LEU A 349 -5.78 17.82 1.00
CA LEU A 349 -6.34 17.60 -0.34
C LEU A 349 -5.24 17.79 -1.38
N TYR A 350 -4.80 16.68 -1.97
CA TYR A 350 -3.79 16.67 -3.01
C TYR A 350 -4.34 16.01 -4.27
N ASP A 351 -3.81 16.44 -5.40
CA ASP A 351 -3.90 15.72 -6.66
C ASP A 351 -3.42 14.28 -6.45
N SER A 352 -4.39 13.36 -6.34
CA SER A 352 -4.12 11.94 -6.19
C SER A 352 -3.14 11.44 -7.24
N THR A 353 -3.05 12.07 -8.43
CA THR A 353 -2.14 11.64 -9.51
C THR A 353 -0.65 11.76 -9.17
N LYS A 354 -0.25 12.62 -8.22
CA LYS A 354 1.15 12.73 -7.75
C LYS A 354 1.51 11.77 -6.61
N PHE A 355 0.51 11.17 -5.99
CA PHE A 355 0.65 10.18 -4.91
C PHE A 355 0.13 8.79 -5.30
N THR A 356 -0.50 8.67 -6.46
CA THR A 356 -0.89 7.39 -7.05
C THR A 356 0.27 6.83 -7.83
N HIS A 357 1.21 6.16 -7.18
CA HIS A 357 1.98 5.14 -7.89
C HIS A 357 2.33 3.99 -6.95
N SER A 358 1.77 2.82 -7.27
CA SER A 358 1.84 1.51 -6.60
C SER A 358 1.54 1.55 -5.10
N ASN A 359 0.45 1.07 -4.55
CA ASN A 359 -0.29 -0.09 -4.97
C ASN A 359 0.65 -1.30 -5.21
N PHE A 360 1.53 -1.50 -4.25
CA PHE A 360 2.33 -2.69 -4.04
C PHE A 360 2.09 -3.05 -2.60
N ASP A 361 1.03 -3.80 -2.41
CA ASP A 361 0.78 -4.42 -1.15
C ASP A 361 0.28 -5.80 -1.52
N ILE A 362 0.96 -6.82 -0.99
CA ILE A 362 0.46 -8.17 -1.10
C ILE A 362 -0.91 -8.21 -0.37
N GLN A 363 -1.18 -7.32 0.59
CA GLN A 363 -2.49 -7.17 1.25
C GLN A 363 -3.54 -6.38 0.45
N SER A 364 -3.23 -5.94 -0.77
CA SER A 364 -4.14 -5.13 -1.60
C SER A 364 -4.41 -5.73 -2.98
N LEU A 365 -4.34 -7.06 -3.03
CA LEU A 365 -5.31 -7.85 -3.78
C LEU A 365 -6.67 -7.20 -3.55
N SER A 366 -7.23 -6.62 -4.60
CA SER A 366 -8.31 -5.67 -4.39
C SER A 366 -9.49 -6.30 -3.65
N LYS A 367 -10.30 -5.48 -3.00
CA LYS A 367 -11.56 -5.92 -2.40
C LYS A 367 -12.58 -6.51 -3.38
N SER A 368 -12.25 -6.72 -4.66
CA SER A 368 -13.17 -7.29 -5.67
C SER A 368 -12.51 -8.11 -6.79
N TYR A 369 -11.19 -8.01 -6.98
CA TYR A 369 -10.40 -8.52 -8.12
C TYR A 369 -8.97 -8.84 -7.66
N PRO A 370 -8.75 -10.00 -7.03
CA PRO A 370 -7.51 -10.29 -6.34
C PRO A 370 -6.33 -10.49 -7.29
N PHE A 371 -6.46 -11.22 -8.40
CA PHE A 371 -5.31 -11.67 -9.19
C PHE A 371 -4.68 -10.58 -10.06
N LEU A 372 -5.48 -9.67 -10.61
CA LEU A 372 -5.02 -8.50 -11.37
C LEU A 372 -4.67 -7.32 -10.42
N GLY A 373 -5.25 -7.30 -9.21
CA GLY A 373 -5.04 -6.29 -8.17
C GLY A 373 -5.56 -4.90 -8.53
N GLN A 374 -5.96 -4.04 -7.58
CA GLN A 374 -6.50 -2.68 -7.87
C GLN A 374 -5.40 -1.70 -8.36
N HIS A 375 -4.27 -2.24 -8.76
CA HIS A 375 -2.95 -1.74 -8.38
C HIS A 375 -2.00 -1.59 -9.56
N SER A 376 -2.41 -2.15 -10.68
CA SER A 376 -2.21 -1.55 -11.97
C SER A 376 -2.37 -0.04 -11.96
N VAL A 377 -1.29 0.68 -12.26
CA VAL A 377 -1.37 2.09 -12.69
C VAL A 377 -2.16 2.11 -14.00
N SER A 378 -3.49 2.17 -13.94
CA SER A 378 -4.33 2.38 -15.12
C SER A 378 -4.11 3.80 -15.60
N THR A 379 -3.29 3.95 -16.64
CA THR A 379 -3.36 5.13 -17.49
C THR A 379 -4.50 4.88 -18.46
N THR A 380 -5.70 5.33 -18.08
CA THR A 380 -6.85 5.34 -18.99
C THR A 380 -6.62 6.45 -20.00
N SER A 381 -6.37 6.08 -21.26
CA SER A 381 -6.38 7.04 -22.37
C SER A 381 -7.57 6.75 -23.25
N SER A 382 -8.55 7.66 -23.29
CA SER A 382 -9.58 7.67 -24.32
C SER A 382 -8.96 8.15 -25.63
N THR A 383 -8.98 7.34 -26.69
CA THR A 383 -8.66 7.84 -28.03
C THR A 383 -9.89 8.53 -28.63
N GLU A 384 -9.69 9.43 -29.61
CA GLU A 384 -10.77 10.20 -30.28
C GLU A 384 -11.87 9.33 -30.93
N GLN A 385 -11.74 8.00 -30.94
CA GLN A 385 -12.68 7.03 -31.54
C GLN A 385 -13.49 6.20 -30.52
N GLY A 386 -13.53 6.58 -29.23
CA GLY A 386 -14.33 5.87 -28.22
C GLY A 386 -13.72 4.55 -27.72
N GLN A 387 -12.45 4.28 -28.04
CA GLN A 387 -11.72 3.12 -27.52
C GLN A 387 -11.17 3.43 -26.13
N LEU A 388 -11.52 2.59 -25.15
CA LEU A 388 -10.97 2.63 -23.80
C LEU A 388 -9.75 1.69 -23.76
N LYS A 389 -8.56 2.28 -23.56
CA LYS A 389 -7.33 1.53 -23.30
C LYS A 389 -6.91 1.73 -21.85
N GLU A 390 -6.73 0.62 -21.16
CA GLU A 390 -6.24 0.56 -19.79
C GLU A 390 -4.94 -0.24 -19.77
N THR A 391 -3.90 0.33 -19.17
CA THR A 391 -2.61 -0.36 -19.02
C THR A 391 -2.39 -0.65 -17.56
N TYR A 392 -2.05 -1.89 -17.25
CA TYR A 392 -1.86 -2.40 -15.91
C TYR A 392 -0.38 -2.73 -15.73
N LYS A 393 0.29 -2.01 -14.84
CA LYS A 393 1.68 -2.28 -14.45
C LYS A 393 1.67 -2.90 -13.07
N PHE A 394 2.12 -4.15 -12.96
CA PHE A 394 2.20 -4.88 -11.69
C PHE A 394 3.41 -5.80 -11.69
N TYR A 395 3.65 -6.45 -10.56
CA TYR A 395 4.84 -7.26 -10.36
C TYR A 395 4.45 -8.56 -9.69
N LEU A 396 5.18 -9.60 -10.05
CA LEU A 396 4.97 -10.92 -9.49
C LEU A 396 6.28 -11.38 -8.86
N ASP A 397 6.21 -11.69 -7.56
CA ASP A 397 7.31 -12.25 -6.77
C ASP A 397 7.02 -13.74 -6.51
N PRO A 398 7.81 -14.68 -7.07
CA PRO A 398 7.63 -16.10 -6.79
C PRO A 398 7.97 -16.50 -5.36
N HIS A 399 8.65 -15.67 -4.56
CA HIS A 399 8.87 -15.93 -3.13
C HIS A 399 7.62 -15.66 -2.30
N SER A 400 6.82 -14.67 -2.69
CA SER A 400 5.64 -14.24 -1.92
C SER A 400 4.31 -14.75 -2.48
N LEU A 401 4.29 -15.30 -3.71
CA LEU A 401 3.07 -15.79 -4.36
C LEU A 401 3.07 -17.33 -4.46
N PRO A 402 2.34 -18.03 -3.58
CA PRO A 402 2.31 -19.50 -3.54
C PRO A 402 2.02 -20.14 -4.90
N TYR A 403 1.03 -19.66 -5.65
CA TYR A 403 0.65 -20.26 -6.94
C TYR A 403 1.75 -20.20 -8.01
N ILE A 404 2.59 -19.15 -7.99
CA ILE A 404 3.75 -19.04 -8.89
C ILE A 404 4.88 -19.90 -8.37
N SER A 405 5.14 -19.82 -7.06
CA SER A 405 6.17 -20.62 -6.39
C SER A 405 5.99 -22.12 -6.62
N SER A 406 4.75 -22.56 -6.77
CA SER A 406 4.34 -23.97 -6.91
C SER A 406 4.13 -24.47 -8.34
N HIS A 407 4.20 -23.58 -9.33
CA HIS A 407 4.12 -23.94 -10.75
C HIS A 407 5.51 -23.83 -11.40
N ARG A 408 6.27 -24.93 -11.36
CA ARG A 408 7.70 -24.95 -11.72
C ARG A 408 7.98 -25.76 -12.97
N LYS A 409 8.69 -25.18 -13.94
CA LYS A 409 9.23 -25.89 -15.10
C LYS A 409 10.75 -25.96 -14.99
N PHE A 410 11.31 -27.17 -14.98
CA PHE A 410 12.76 -27.39 -14.78
C PHE A 410 13.30 -26.69 -13.52
N GLY A 411 12.53 -26.73 -12.42
CA GLY A 411 12.87 -26.09 -11.15
C GLY A 411 12.69 -24.56 -11.12
N GLN A 412 12.35 -23.93 -12.25
CA GLN A 412 12.12 -22.49 -12.34
C GLN A 412 10.63 -22.17 -12.27
N PRO A 413 10.18 -21.21 -11.45
CA PRO A 413 8.80 -20.76 -11.47
C PRO A 413 8.40 -20.21 -12.84
N VAL A 414 7.21 -20.56 -13.30
CA VAL A 414 6.64 -20.08 -14.57
C VAL A 414 5.24 -19.59 -14.31
N LEU A 415 4.84 -18.46 -14.89
CA LEU A 415 3.46 -17.98 -14.80
C LEU A 415 2.52 -18.97 -15.52
N PRO A 416 1.55 -19.59 -14.84
CA PRO A 416 0.58 -20.48 -15.51
C PRO A 416 -0.21 -19.73 -16.59
N ALA A 417 -0.47 -20.37 -17.72
CA ALA A 417 -1.31 -19.78 -18.78
C ALA A 417 -2.72 -19.43 -18.27
N ALA A 418 -3.25 -20.22 -17.32
CA ALA A 418 -4.49 -19.98 -16.61
C ALA A 418 -4.54 -18.61 -15.88
N SER A 419 -3.38 -18.08 -15.48
CA SER A 419 -3.28 -16.76 -14.85
C SER A 419 -3.66 -15.65 -15.84
N SER A 420 -3.26 -15.77 -17.11
CA SER A 420 -3.63 -14.79 -18.15
C SER A 420 -5.13 -14.76 -18.40
N CYS A 421 -5.80 -15.92 -18.35
CA CYS A 421 -7.27 -16.00 -18.43
C CYS A 421 -7.92 -15.26 -17.26
N THR A 422 -7.41 -15.48 -16.05
CA THR A 422 -7.92 -14.87 -14.82
C THR A 422 -7.73 -13.36 -14.82
N PHE A 423 -6.55 -12.88 -15.22
CA PHE A 423 -6.28 -11.44 -15.38
C PHE A 423 -7.21 -10.77 -16.40
N ALA A 424 -7.44 -11.41 -17.54
CA ALA A 424 -8.36 -10.91 -18.57
C ALA A 424 -9.80 -10.83 -18.09
N LEU A 425 -10.25 -11.84 -17.34
CA LEU A 425 -11.58 -11.86 -16.77
C LEU A 425 -11.78 -10.77 -15.73
N GLU A 426 -10.83 -10.57 -14.82
CA GLU A 426 -10.91 -9.48 -13.84
C GLU A 426 -10.89 -8.09 -14.50
N ALA A 427 -10.08 -7.89 -15.54
CA ALA A 427 -10.08 -6.65 -16.31
C ALA A 427 -11.42 -6.42 -17.01
N TYR A 428 -12.01 -7.47 -17.58
CA TYR A 428 -13.32 -7.40 -18.22
C TYR A 428 -14.43 -7.06 -17.22
N GLN A 429 -14.41 -7.67 -16.03
CA GLN A 429 -15.36 -7.34 -14.96
C GLN A 429 -15.25 -5.88 -14.50
N ARG A 430 -14.02 -5.35 -14.40
CA ARG A 430 -13.80 -3.92 -14.08
C ARG A 430 -14.38 -3.01 -15.15
N HIS A 431 -14.21 -3.37 -16.41
CA HIS A 431 -14.75 -2.61 -17.54
C HIS A 431 -16.29 -2.55 -17.50
N LEU A 432 -16.96 -3.62 -17.07
CA LEU A 432 -18.42 -3.65 -16.90
C LEU A 432 -18.91 -2.86 -15.68
N GLY A 433 -18.07 -2.63 -14.66
CA GLY A 433 -18.42 -1.93 -13.42
C GLY A 433 -19.18 -2.78 -12.40
N SER A 434 -19.89 -2.15 -11.45
CA SER A 434 -20.57 -2.81 -10.32
C SER A 434 -21.75 -3.74 -10.70
N SER A 435 -22.03 -3.92 -11.99
CA SER A 435 -22.89 -4.99 -12.45
C SER A 435 -22.19 -6.33 -12.19
N ALA A 436 -22.64 -7.06 -11.16
CA ALA A 436 -22.24 -8.45 -10.99
C ALA A 436 -22.50 -9.22 -12.30
N LEU A 437 -21.52 -10.02 -12.75
CA LEU A 437 -21.70 -10.89 -13.91
C LEU A 437 -22.91 -11.81 -13.66
N SER A 438 -24.03 -11.52 -14.31
CA SER A 438 -25.22 -12.38 -14.26
C SER A 438 -25.21 -13.28 -15.49
N LEU A 439 -24.47 -14.38 -15.41
CA LEU A 439 -24.26 -15.25 -16.58
C LEU A 439 -25.51 -16.03 -17.00
N GLY A 440 -26.52 -16.24 -16.16
CA GLY A 440 -27.80 -16.81 -16.60
C GLY A 440 -27.64 -18.11 -17.42
N ARG A 441 -27.95 -18.06 -18.73
CA ARG A 441 -27.68 -19.14 -19.72
C ARG A 441 -26.47 -18.88 -20.63
N SER A 442 -25.84 -17.71 -20.51
CA SER A 442 -24.61 -17.32 -21.18
C SER A 442 -23.37 -17.86 -20.46
N ALA A 443 -22.23 -17.87 -21.14
CA ALA A 443 -20.91 -18.04 -20.55
C ALA A 443 -19.96 -16.96 -21.05
N LEU A 444 -18.85 -16.76 -20.33
CA LEU A 444 -17.74 -15.94 -20.80
C LEU A 444 -16.71 -16.83 -21.48
N ARG A 445 -16.51 -16.61 -22.77
CA ARG A 445 -15.47 -17.27 -23.54
C ARG A 445 -14.18 -16.47 -23.46
N ILE A 446 -13.13 -17.15 -23.01
CA ILE A 446 -11.78 -16.63 -22.87
C ILE A 446 -10.90 -17.39 -23.86
N THR A 447 -10.38 -16.69 -24.87
CA THR A 447 -9.43 -17.26 -25.83
C THR A 447 -8.04 -16.70 -25.56
N THR A 448 -7.10 -17.54 -25.13
CA THR A 448 -5.74 -17.13 -24.79
C THR A 448 -4.71 -17.80 -25.71
N ASP A 449 -3.94 -16.99 -26.44
CA ASP A 449 -2.73 -17.42 -27.14
C ASP A 449 -1.52 -17.29 -26.21
N VAL A 450 -0.78 -18.39 -26.05
CA VAL A 450 0.47 -18.48 -25.31
C VAL A 450 1.62 -18.35 -26.31
N LEU A 451 2.32 -17.21 -26.27
CA LEU A 451 3.35 -16.87 -27.26
C LEU A 451 4.75 -17.28 -26.80
N SER A 452 5.17 -16.80 -25.63
CA SER A 452 6.50 -17.09 -25.08
C SER A 452 6.49 -17.62 -23.65
N GLY A 453 5.37 -17.50 -22.94
CA GLY A 453 5.32 -17.66 -21.49
C GLY A 453 6.16 -16.62 -20.74
N ILE A 454 6.14 -16.71 -19.40
CA ILE A 454 6.94 -15.87 -18.49
C ILE A 454 7.61 -16.79 -17.46
N VAL A 455 8.94 -16.77 -17.40
CA VAL A 455 9.76 -17.63 -16.53
C VAL A 455 10.53 -16.76 -15.53
N PHE A 456 10.42 -17.06 -14.24
CA PHE A 456 11.10 -16.33 -13.16
C PHE A 456 12.46 -16.99 -12.88
N SER A 457 13.45 -16.68 -13.73
CA SER A 457 14.81 -17.21 -13.61
C SER A 457 15.39 -16.89 -12.23
N GLU A 458 15.88 -17.93 -11.55
CA GLU A 458 16.46 -17.83 -10.20
C GLU A 458 15.51 -17.19 -9.18
N PHE A 459 14.19 -17.43 -9.35
CA PHE A 459 13.14 -16.83 -8.52
C PHE A 459 13.15 -15.29 -8.53
N THR A 460 13.79 -14.66 -9.53
CA THR A 460 13.83 -13.21 -9.63
C THR A 460 12.43 -12.65 -9.93
N PRO A 461 11.92 -11.70 -9.13
CA PRO A 461 10.65 -11.03 -9.41
C PRO A 461 10.63 -10.36 -10.78
N ARG A 462 9.44 -10.25 -11.37
CA ARG A 462 9.27 -9.59 -12.68
C ARG A 462 8.20 -8.52 -12.65
N GLN A 463 8.50 -7.42 -13.34
CA GLN A 463 7.51 -6.40 -13.66
C GLN A 463 6.80 -6.76 -14.96
N LEU A 464 5.48 -6.80 -14.91
CA LEU A 464 4.63 -7.10 -16.05
C LEU A 464 3.83 -5.87 -16.48
N LEU A 465 3.59 -5.78 -17.78
CA LEU A 465 2.65 -4.86 -18.40
C LEU A 465 1.50 -5.67 -19.01
N PHE A 466 0.29 -5.38 -18.57
CA PHE A 466 -0.94 -5.97 -19.04
C PHE A 466 -1.82 -4.89 -19.64
N GLU A 467 -2.10 -4.96 -20.94
CA GLU A 467 -2.84 -3.93 -21.67
C GLU A 467 -4.23 -4.47 -21.99
N ALA A 468 -5.29 -3.88 -21.43
CA ALA A 468 -6.67 -4.18 -21.73
C ALA A 468 -7.26 -3.11 -22.67
N ASN A 469 -7.98 -3.55 -23.69
CA ASN A 469 -8.59 -2.68 -24.68
C ASN A 469 -10.05 -3.08 -24.88
N ALA A 470 -10.95 -2.10 -24.71
CA ALA A 470 -12.35 -2.19 -25.06
C ALA A 470 -12.66 -1.21 -26.20
N ALA A 471 -13.27 -1.71 -27.27
CA ALA A 471 -13.76 -0.91 -28.37
C ALA A 471 -15.17 -1.37 -28.74
N ASP A 472 -16.02 -0.43 -29.13
CA ASP A 472 -17.39 -0.74 -29.56
C ASP A 472 -17.39 -1.75 -30.71
N ASN A 473 -18.20 -2.81 -30.59
CA ASN A 473 -18.34 -3.89 -31.58
C ASN A 473 -17.03 -4.67 -31.88
N GLN A 474 -16.08 -4.71 -30.94
CA GLN A 474 -14.91 -5.60 -30.98
C GLN A 474 -14.84 -6.43 -29.68
N PRO A 475 -14.26 -7.65 -29.72
CA PRO A 475 -14.05 -8.44 -28.52
C PRO A 475 -13.11 -7.71 -27.55
N PHE A 476 -13.34 -7.85 -26.25
CA PHE A 476 -12.45 -7.28 -25.24
C PHE A 476 -11.10 -7.97 -25.33
N THR A 477 -10.02 -7.22 -25.52
CA THR A 477 -8.69 -7.80 -25.76
C THR A 477 -7.70 -7.41 -24.69
N CYS A 478 -6.90 -8.38 -24.26
CA CYS A 478 -5.84 -8.20 -23.29
C CYS A 478 -4.50 -8.68 -23.85
N SER A 479 -3.41 -8.02 -23.50
CA SER A 479 -2.06 -8.43 -23.88
C SER A 479 -1.11 -8.32 -22.69
N LEU A 480 -0.41 -9.40 -22.36
CA LEU A 480 0.52 -9.46 -21.23
C LEU A 480 1.96 -9.60 -21.73
N ARG A 481 2.89 -8.83 -21.15
CA ARG A 481 4.33 -8.93 -21.41
C ARG A 481 5.15 -8.61 -20.17
N ASP A 482 6.39 -9.09 -20.17
CA ASP A 482 7.43 -8.53 -19.31
C ASP A 482 7.68 -7.06 -19.71
N HIS A 483 7.79 -6.17 -18.72
CA HIS A 483 7.98 -4.73 -18.93
C HIS A 483 9.21 -4.41 -19.80
N ARG A 484 10.29 -5.18 -19.65
CA ARG A 484 11.54 -5.01 -20.39
C ARG A 484 11.44 -5.53 -21.83
N SER A 485 10.46 -6.39 -22.11
CA SER A 485 10.25 -6.99 -23.44
C SER A 485 9.32 -6.15 -24.30
N LYS A 486 9.62 -6.03 -25.59
CA LYS A 486 8.67 -5.51 -26.59
C LYS A 486 7.72 -6.59 -27.12
N ARG A 487 7.99 -7.86 -26.85
CA ARG A 487 7.18 -9.00 -27.31
C ARG A 487 6.17 -9.38 -26.23
N TYR A 488 4.94 -9.64 -26.65
CA TYR A 488 3.90 -10.18 -25.79
C TYR A 488 4.15 -11.65 -25.48
N SER A 489 3.88 -12.01 -24.23
CA SER A 489 3.94 -13.38 -23.74
C SER A 489 2.58 -14.06 -23.85
N TYR A 490 1.50 -13.31 -23.68
CA TYR A 490 0.13 -13.79 -23.82
C TYR A 490 -0.75 -12.75 -24.51
N ARG A 491 -1.73 -13.23 -25.29
CA ARG A 491 -2.84 -12.43 -25.80
C ARG A 491 -4.13 -13.13 -25.46
N THR A 492 -5.09 -12.39 -24.91
CA THR A 492 -6.36 -12.95 -24.46
C THR A 492 -7.52 -12.15 -25.03
N GLN A 493 -8.60 -12.82 -25.39
CA GLN A 493 -9.87 -12.21 -25.79
C GLN A 493 -10.97 -12.70 -24.87
N VAL A 494 -11.87 -11.80 -24.47
CA VAL A 494 -13.04 -12.11 -23.63
C VAL A 494 -14.30 -11.65 -24.36
N GLU A 495 -15.28 -12.56 -24.46
CA GLU A 495 -16.58 -12.28 -25.06
C GLU A 495 -17.69 -13.05 -24.33
N GLU A 496 -18.90 -12.49 -24.30
CA GLU A 496 -20.09 -13.17 -23.78
C GLU A 496 -20.72 -14.02 -24.89
N VAL A 497 -21.03 -15.27 -24.57
CA VAL A 497 -21.63 -16.24 -25.50
C VAL A 497 -22.96 -16.73 -24.93
N SER A 498 -24.07 -16.49 -25.64
CA SER A 498 -25.43 -16.72 -25.11
C SER A 498 -25.86 -18.20 -25.04
N GLN A 499 -25.15 -19.11 -25.72
CA GLN A 499 -25.35 -20.57 -25.71
C GLN A 499 -24.03 -21.26 -26.09
N PRO A 500 -23.10 -21.44 -25.16
CA PRO A 500 -21.87 -22.19 -25.45
C PRO A 500 -22.20 -23.67 -25.71
N ASP A 501 -21.73 -24.20 -26.83
CA ASP A 501 -21.78 -25.64 -27.09
C ASP A 501 -20.82 -26.35 -26.13
N ILE A 502 -21.35 -26.91 -25.04
CA ILE A 502 -20.63 -27.95 -24.31
C ILE A 502 -20.51 -29.11 -25.28
N SER A 503 -19.29 -29.49 -25.65
CA SER A 503 -19.02 -30.58 -26.58
C SER A 503 -19.93 -31.77 -26.25
N SER A 504 -20.97 -31.97 -27.05
CA SER A 504 -21.92 -33.08 -26.89
C SER A 504 -21.21 -34.44 -26.95
N ASN A 505 -20.02 -34.45 -27.56
CA ASN A 505 -19.10 -35.56 -27.62
C ASN A 505 -18.41 -35.85 -26.27
N LEU A 506 -18.05 -34.85 -25.46
CA LEU A 506 -17.45 -35.07 -24.15
C LEU A 506 -18.46 -35.70 -23.17
N LEU A 507 -19.65 -35.11 -23.08
CA LEU A 507 -20.74 -35.62 -22.23
C LEU A 507 -21.24 -37.00 -22.70
N SER A 508 -21.29 -37.25 -24.01
CA SER A 508 -21.67 -38.57 -24.53
C SER A 508 -20.57 -39.62 -24.34
N SER A 509 -19.29 -39.27 -24.42
CA SER A 509 -18.18 -40.17 -24.10
C SER A 509 -18.19 -40.60 -22.63
N LEU A 510 -18.51 -39.69 -21.70
CA LEU A 510 -18.69 -40.03 -20.28
C LEU A 510 -19.84 -41.02 -20.04
N SER A 511 -20.90 -40.97 -20.85
CA SER A 511 -22.01 -41.93 -20.76
C SER A 511 -21.70 -43.32 -21.35
N ARG A 512 -20.77 -43.39 -22.33
CA ARG A 512 -20.38 -44.63 -23.04
C ARG A 512 -19.33 -45.47 -22.32
N SER A 513 -18.61 -44.93 -21.33
CA SER A 513 -17.58 -45.64 -20.56
C SER A 513 -18.12 -46.78 -19.66
N SER A 514 -19.44 -47.00 -19.66
CA SER A 514 -20.13 -48.06 -18.91
C SER A 514 -20.18 -49.42 -19.62
N ASN A 515 -19.61 -49.58 -20.83
CA ASN A 515 -19.53 -50.86 -21.54
C ASN A 515 -18.33 -51.73 -21.12
N ASP A 516 -18.33 -52.13 -19.85
CA ASP A 516 -17.98 -53.41 -19.22
C ASP A 516 -17.03 -54.45 -19.91
N ASN A 517 -15.79 -54.11 -20.30
CA ASN A 517 -14.77 -55.16 -20.58
C ASN A 517 -13.31 -54.86 -20.17
N GLN A 518 -12.92 -53.62 -19.86
CA GLN A 518 -11.63 -53.31 -19.25
C GLN A 518 -11.79 -52.30 -18.10
N PRO A 519 -11.23 -52.57 -16.91
CA PRO A 519 -11.25 -51.60 -15.82
C PRO A 519 -10.37 -50.38 -16.18
N PRO A 520 -10.77 -49.16 -15.78
CA PRO A 520 -9.94 -47.98 -16.02
C PRO A 520 -8.61 -48.09 -15.28
N LEU A 521 -7.56 -47.50 -15.87
CA LEU A 521 -6.29 -47.36 -15.17
C LEU A 521 -6.44 -46.31 -14.06
N SER A 522 -6.05 -46.67 -12.84
CA SER A 522 -6.06 -45.77 -11.69
C SER A 522 -4.69 -45.15 -11.47
N VAL A 523 -4.61 -43.82 -11.47
CA VAL A 523 -3.43 -43.05 -11.07
C VAL A 523 -3.75 -42.38 -9.73
N SER A 524 -3.04 -42.77 -8.67
CA SER A 524 -3.19 -42.15 -7.36
C SER A 524 -2.75 -40.67 -7.39
N GLN A 525 -3.16 -39.88 -6.41
CA GLN A 525 -2.72 -38.49 -6.30
C GLN A 525 -1.19 -38.39 -6.20
N SER A 526 -0.56 -39.24 -5.38
CA SER A 526 0.91 -39.27 -5.24
C SER A 526 1.56 -39.63 -6.56
N ASP A 527 1.07 -40.65 -7.26
CA ASP A 527 1.64 -41.08 -8.54
C ASP A 527 1.53 -39.98 -9.60
N ALA A 528 0.40 -39.25 -9.63
CA ALA A 528 0.20 -38.12 -10.53
C ALA A 528 1.31 -37.06 -10.37
N TYR A 529 1.60 -36.63 -9.13
CA TYR A 529 2.59 -35.59 -8.87
C TYR A 529 4.05 -36.10 -8.85
N GLU A 530 4.29 -37.37 -8.56
CA GLU A 530 5.64 -37.94 -8.58
C GLU A 530 6.10 -38.35 -9.99
N ARG A 531 5.18 -38.76 -10.87
CA ARG A 531 5.53 -39.36 -12.17
C ARG A 531 5.08 -38.55 -13.37
N TYR A 532 3.96 -37.82 -13.26
CA TYR A 532 3.31 -37.18 -14.42
C TYR A 532 3.40 -35.66 -14.42
N LEU A 533 3.54 -35.02 -13.27
CA LEU A 533 3.41 -33.56 -13.13
C LEU A 533 4.64 -32.94 -12.48
N PHE A 534 4.79 -31.63 -12.65
CA PHE A 534 5.90 -30.83 -12.11
C PHE A 534 5.44 -29.80 -11.06
N HIS A 535 4.19 -29.92 -10.62
CA HIS A 535 3.54 -29.00 -9.68
C HIS A 535 3.77 -29.47 -8.24
N ASP A 536 3.86 -28.52 -7.32
CA ASP A 536 3.92 -28.78 -5.88
C ASP A 536 2.95 -27.86 -5.11
N GLY A 537 2.99 -27.91 -3.77
CA GLY A 537 2.30 -26.97 -2.88
C GLY A 537 0.84 -26.71 -3.27
N VAL A 538 0.48 -25.43 -3.44
CA VAL A 538 -0.91 -25.00 -3.73
C VAL A 538 -1.38 -25.32 -5.16
N MET A 539 -0.46 -25.75 -6.04
CA MET A 539 -0.79 -26.22 -7.39
C MET A 539 -0.94 -27.75 -7.46
N THR A 540 -0.98 -28.44 -6.31
CA THR A 540 -1.43 -29.83 -6.19
C THR A 540 -2.97 -29.92 -6.17
N VAL A 541 -3.57 -29.58 -7.31
CA VAL A 541 -5.02 -29.40 -7.47
C VAL A 541 -5.79 -30.72 -7.54
N ILE A 542 -5.22 -31.78 -8.10
CA ILE A 542 -5.84 -33.11 -8.14
C ILE A 542 -5.91 -33.64 -6.72
N SER A 543 -7.12 -33.81 -6.18
CA SER A 543 -7.37 -34.27 -4.81
C SER A 543 -7.80 -35.74 -4.71
N GLY A 544 -8.21 -36.35 -5.83
CA GLY A 544 -8.66 -37.73 -5.90
C GLY A 544 -7.79 -38.63 -6.79
N THR A 545 -8.16 -39.91 -6.86
CA THR A 545 -7.61 -40.84 -7.86
C THR A 545 -8.11 -40.47 -9.25
N SER A 546 -7.19 -40.34 -10.20
CA SER A 546 -7.52 -40.14 -11.61
C SER A 546 -7.78 -41.48 -12.29
N LEU A 547 -8.90 -41.60 -12.99
CA LEU A 547 -9.30 -42.79 -13.74
C LEU A 547 -9.16 -42.54 -15.24
N ILE A 548 -8.37 -43.37 -15.93
CA ILE A 548 -8.12 -43.26 -17.36
C ILE A 548 -8.83 -44.41 -18.09
N PHE A 549 -9.75 -44.04 -18.98
CA PHE A 549 -10.51 -44.95 -19.84
C PHE A 549 -9.86 -44.99 -21.22
N GLN A 550 -8.99 -45.98 -21.43
CA GLN A 550 -8.11 -46.06 -22.60
C GLN A 550 -8.90 -46.11 -23.93
N ASP A 551 -9.98 -46.88 -23.99
CA ASP A 551 -10.82 -47.03 -25.20
C ASP A 551 -11.46 -45.73 -25.68
N THR A 552 -11.73 -44.81 -24.74
CA THR A 552 -12.40 -43.53 -25.02
C THR A 552 -11.46 -42.35 -24.95
N GLU A 553 -10.21 -42.58 -24.54
CA GLU A 553 -9.21 -41.55 -24.25
C GLU A 553 -9.73 -40.46 -23.30
N VAL A 554 -10.45 -40.89 -22.27
CA VAL A 554 -11.07 -40.02 -21.26
C VAL A 554 -10.34 -40.19 -19.93
N ILE A 555 -10.14 -39.07 -19.23
CA ILE A 555 -9.67 -39.03 -17.83
C ILE A 555 -10.73 -38.37 -16.96
N VAL A 556 -10.99 -38.97 -15.80
CA VAL A 556 -11.90 -38.42 -14.77
C VAL A 556 -11.13 -38.28 -13.47
N SER A 557 -11.26 -37.14 -12.80
CA SER A 557 -10.60 -36.89 -11.51
C SER A 557 -11.41 -35.93 -10.65
N THR A 558 -10.91 -35.70 -9.44
CA THR A 558 -11.44 -34.69 -8.52
C THR A 558 -10.41 -33.57 -8.36
N LEU A 559 -10.85 -32.32 -8.52
CA LEU A 559 -10.00 -31.13 -8.44
C LEU A 559 -10.44 -30.26 -7.26
N LYS A 560 -9.49 -29.83 -6.42
CA LYS A 560 -9.74 -28.98 -5.26
C LYS A 560 -9.49 -27.51 -5.59
N SER A 561 -10.49 -26.66 -5.33
CA SER A 561 -10.28 -25.20 -5.35
C SER A 561 -9.47 -24.77 -4.12
N HIS A 562 -8.37 -24.06 -4.36
CA HIS A 562 -7.52 -23.52 -3.30
C HIS A 562 -7.92 -22.10 -2.88
N GLY A 563 -8.77 -21.44 -3.67
CA GLY A 563 -9.27 -20.10 -3.41
C GLY A 563 -8.19 -19.02 -3.43
N THR A 564 -8.63 -17.77 -3.37
CA THR A 564 -7.75 -16.61 -3.46
C THR A 564 -6.71 -16.59 -2.34
N ARG A 565 -7.12 -16.88 -1.09
CA ARG A 565 -6.19 -16.94 0.06
C ARG A 565 -5.10 -17.99 -0.12
N GLY A 566 -5.47 -19.21 -0.54
CA GLY A 566 -4.49 -20.29 -0.71
C GLY A 566 -3.51 -19.98 -1.83
N LEU A 567 -3.99 -19.42 -2.94
CA LEU A 567 -3.14 -19.13 -4.09
C LEU A 567 -2.21 -17.95 -3.88
N LEU A 568 -2.63 -16.94 -3.13
CA LEU A 568 -1.88 -15.69 -2.97
C LEU A 568 -1.16 -15.58 -1.63
N GLY A 569 -1.46 -16.46 -0.67
CA GLY A 569 -0.78 -16.51 0.63
C GLY A 569 -1.25 -15.46 1.64
N VAL A 570 -2.24 -14.65 1.29
CA VAL A 570 -2.75 -13.53 2.09
C VAL A 570 -4.27 -13.51 2.11
N ASP A 571 -4.84 -12.93 3.17
CA ASP A 571 -6.28 -12.77 3.29
C ASP A 571 -6.78 -11.74 2.27
N SER A 572 -7.76 -12.14 1.45
CA SER A 572 -8.44 -11.25 0.52
C SER A 572 -9.92 -11.18 0.87
N PRO A 573 -10.53 -9.99 0.89
CA PRO A 573 -11.97 -9.85 1.18
C PRO A 573 -12.84 -10.15 -0.05
N ALA A 574 -12.24 -10.53 -1.19
CA ALA A 574 -12.93 -10.98 -2.38
C ALA A 574 -12.28 -12.21 -2.98
N GLU A 575 -13.10 -12.97 -3.70
CA GLU A 575 -12.68 -14.16 -4.41
C GLU A 575 -12.72 -13.93 -5.91
N GLY A 576 -11.77 -14.53 -6.63
CA GLY A 576 -11.72 -14.46 -8.08
C GLY A 576 -12.87 -15.23 -8.73
N PHE A 577 -13.47 -14.68 -9.79
CA PHE A 577 -14.53 -15.36 -10.55
C PHE A 577 -14.02 -16.60 -11.32
N LEU A 578 -12.73 -16.63 -11.63
CA LEU A 578 -12.03 -17.80 -12.15
C LEU A 578 -10.91 -18.18 -11.18
N ASP A 579 -10.90 -19.44 -10.75
CA ASP A 579 -9.80 -20.02 -9.99
C ASP A 579 -8.74 -20.54 -10.99
N PRO A 580 -7.55 -19.91 -11.09
CA PRO A 580 -6.53 -20.33 -12.05
C PRO A 580 -6.01 -21.75 -11.77
N SER A 581 -6.11 -22.23 -10.52
CA SER A 581 -5.67 -23.58 -10.17
C SER A 581 -6.62 -24.65 -10.73
N LEU A 582 -7.94 -24.40 -10.76
CA LEU A 582 -8.90 -25.33 -11.36
C LEU A 582 -8.71 -25.44 -12.88
N LEU A 583 -8.50 -24.30 -13.56
CA LEU A 583 -8.21 -24.30 -15.01
C LEU A 583 -6.88 -25.01 -15.31
N ASP A 584 -5.84 -24.76 -14.51
CA ASP A 584 -4.57 -25.46 -14.64
C ASP A 584 -4.72 -26.97 -14.33
N GLY A 585 -5.56 -27.34 -13.37
CA GLY A 585 -5.89 -28.74 -13.04
C GLY A 585 -6.47 -29.53 -14.22
N LEU A 586 -7.28 -28.91 -15.08
CA LEU A 586 -7.70 -29.53 -16.35
C LEU A 586 -6.50 -29.80 -17.27
N LEU A 587 -5.55 -28.86 -17.37
CA LEU A 587 -4.33 -29.07 -18.16
C LEU A 587 -3.43 -30.15 -17.53
N GLN A 588 -3.35 -30.23 -16.20
CA GLN A 588 -2.66 -31.30 -15.48
C GLN A 588 -3.25 -32.68 -15.81
N MET A 589 -4.58 -32.80 -15.84
CA MET A 589 -5.25 -34.03 -16.30
C MET A 589 -4.89 -34.37 -17.75
N GLY A 590 -4.82 -33.38 -18.65
CA GLY A 590 -4.34 -33.53 -20.02
C GLY A 590 -2.91 -34.05 -20.11
N LEU A 591 -2.01 -33.58 -19.25
CA LEU A 591 -0.63 -34.08 -19.19
C LEU A 591 -0.56 -35.55 -18.73
N ILE A 592 -1.37 -35.93 -17.74
CA ILE A 592 -1.43 -37.31 -17.25
C ILE A 592 -1.84 -38.26 -18.38
N ILE A 593 -2.95 -37.98 -19.06
CA ILE A 593 -3.46 -38.87 -20.11
C ILE A 593 -2.54 -38.90 -21.35
N LEU A 594 -1.89 -37.77 -21.71
CA LEU A 594 -0.89 -37.74 -22.78
C LEU A 594 0.35 -38.59 -22.46
N ARG A 595 0.85 -38.50 -21.23
CA ARG A 595 2.01 -39.28 -20.81
C ARG A 595 1.68 -40.77 -20.74
N ASP A 596 0.48 -41.11 -20.27
CA ASP A 596 0.05 -42.50 -20.14
C ASP A 596 -0.18 -43.16 -21.51
N LEU A 597 -1.06 -42.58 -22.33
CA LEU A 597 -1.50 -43.20 -23.59
C LEU A 597 -0.52 -42.98 -24.74
N TYR A 598 0.17 -41.83 -24.77
CA TYR A 598 0.96 -41.38 -25.92
C TYR A 598 2.46 -41.24 -25.63
N GLN A 599 2.91 -41.49 -24.40
CA GLN A 599 4.33 -41.38 -24.00
C GLN A 599 4.91 -40.03 -24.43
N THR A 600 4.14 -38.96 -24.21
CA THR A 600 4.53 -37.59 -24.56
C THR A 600 4.06 -36.61 -23.49
N SER A 601 4.70 -35.45 -23.40
CA SER A 601 4.23 -34.33 -22.58
C SER A 601 4.07 -33.10 -23.47
N ALA A 602 3.32 -32.09 -23.02
CA ALA A 602 2.95 -30.98 -23.88
C ALA A 602 2.91 -29.64 -23.15
N LEU A 603 2.94 -28.55 -23.94
CA LEU A 603 2.79 -27.18 -23.45
C LEU A 603 1.67 -26.47 -24.22
N PRO A 604 0.82 -25.69 -23.55
CA PRO A 604 -0.28 -25.01 -24.21
C PRO A 604 0.24 -23.91 -25.16
N ASN A 605 -0.32 -23.86 -26.38
CA ASN A 605 -0.15 -22.74 -27.30
C ASN A 605 -1.40 -21.88 -27.37
N ARG A 606 -2.58 -22.50 -27.25
CA ARG A 606 -3.86 -21.81 -27.31
C ARG A 606 -4.89 -22.49 -26.42
N LEU A 607 -5.61 -21.70 -25.64
CA LEU A 607 -6.69 -22.13 -24.76
C LEU A 607 -7.98 -21.42 -25.16
N VAL A 608 -9.10 -22.14 -25.20
CA VAL A 608 -10.46 -21.59 -25.30
C VAL A 608 -11.23 -22.14 -24.11
N VAL A 609 -11.64 -21.23 -23.23
CA VAL A 609 -12.23 -21.56 -21.94
C VAL A 609 -13.57 -20.85 -21.82
N ASP A 610 -14.63 -21.61 -21.55
CA ASP A 610 -15.96 -21.09 -21.27
C ASP A 610 -16.22 -21.16 -19.76
N VAL A 611 -16.41 -19.99 -19.14
CA VAL A 611 -16.67 -19.83 -17.70
C VAL A 611 -18.17 -19.60 -17.48
N TYR A 612 -18.82 -20.46 -16.69
CA TYR A 612 -20.27 -20.45 -16.46
C TYR A 612 -20.65 -19.89 -15.10
N ALA A 613 -19.85 -20.19 -14.07
CA ALA A 613 -20.06 -19.71 -12.71
C ALA A 613 -18.75 -19.68 -11.93
N ALA A 614 -18.72 -18.89 -10.85
CA ALA A 614 -17.61 -18.85 -9.92
C ALA A 614 -17.60 -20.13 -9.04
N PRO A 615 -16.42 -20.71 -8.75
CA PRO A 615 -16.31 -21.83 -7.83
C PRO A 615 -16.62 -21.39 -6.39
N VAL A 616 -17.16 -22.31 -5.59
CA VAL A 616 -17.08 -22.25 -4.13
C VAL A 616 -15.69 -22.74 -3.68
N HIS A 617 -14.99 -21.92 -2.91
CA HIS A 617 -13.61 -22.20 -2.49
C HIS A 617 -13.51 -23.33 -1.47
N GLY A 618 -12.37 -24.03 -1.50
CA GLY A 618 -12.11 -25.17 -0.63
C GLY A 618 -12.92 -26.42 -0.97
N LYS A 619 -13.82 -26.36 -1.95
CA LYS A 619 -14.58 -27.51 -2.44
C LYS A 619 -13.80 -28.33 -3.46
N ASP A 620 -14.13 -29.60 -3.48
CA ASP A 620 -13.74 -30.57 -4.50
C ASP A 620 -14.79 -30.58 -5.63
N TYR A 621 -14.31 -30.63 -6.87
CA TYR A 621 -15.13 -30.66 -8.06
C TYR A 621 -14.82 -31.89 -8.91
N LEU A 622 -15.87 -32.50 -9.46
CA LEU A 622 -15.71 -33.54 -10.46
C LEU A 622 -15.23 -32.89 -11.76
N ALA A 623 -14.11 -33.40 -12.27
CA ALA A 623 -13.53 -32.97 -13.53
C ALA A 623 -13.39 -34.14 -14.48
N SER A 624 -13.56 -33.86 -15.76
CA SER A 624 -13.39 -34.81 -16.85
C SER A 624 -12.64 -34.15 -17.99
N GLY A 625 -11.93 -34.94 -18.78
CA GLY A 625 -11.38 -34.44 -20.03
C GLY A 625 -10.99 -35.56 -20.97
N ARG A 626 -10.65 -35.17 -22.19
CA ARG A 626 -10.50 -36.09 -23.30
C ARG A 626 -9.45 -35.61 -24.28
N ILE A 627 -8.68 -36.55 -24.81
CA ILE A 627 -7.84 -36.30 -25.97
C ILE A 627 -8.70 -36.35 -27.24
N VAL A 628 -8.71 -35.25 -27.98
CA VAL A 628 -9.46 -35.09 -29.22
C VAL A 628 -8.65 -35.64 -30.39
N GLU A 629 -7.37 -35.27 -30.45
CA GLU A 629 -6.43 -35.71 -31.48
C GLU A 629 -4.98 -35.52 -30.98
N VAL A 630 -4.09 -36.45 -31.35
CA VAL A 630 -2.64 -36.28 -31.24
C VAL A 630 -2.02 -36.46 -32.62
N ASN A 631 -1.37 -35.41 -33.12
CA ASN A 631 -0.80 -35.35 -34.45
C ASN A 631 0.73 -35.29 -34.39
N ALA A 632 1.37 -36.43 -34.60
CA ALA A 632 2.82 -36.55 -34.56
C ALA A 632 3.55 -35.75 -35.66
N ILE A 633 2.89 -35.44 -36.79
CA ILE A 633 3.51 -34.70 -37.91
C ILE A 633 3.65 -33.22 -37.57
N THR A 634 2.61 -32.64 -36.96
CA THR A 634 2.61 -31.22 -36.57
C THR A 634 3.11 -31.00 -35.14
N SER A 635 3.36 -32.08 -34.41
CA SER A 635 3.65 -32.06 -32.97
C SER A 635 2.54 -31.34 -32.17
N LYS A 636 1.29 -31.49 -32.58
CA LYS A 636 0.11 -30.88 -31.94
C LYS A 636 -0.76 -31.93 -31.26
N ALA A 637 -1.17 -31.64 -30.04
CA ALA A 637 -2.17 -32.40 -29.31
C ALA A 637 -3.35 -31.47 -29.01
N TYR A 638 -4.55 -32.02 -29.09
CA TYR A 638 -5.80 -31.31 -28.84
C TYR A 638 -6.53 -31.98 -27.68
N TYR A 639 -6.87 -31.18 -26.68
CA TYR A 639 -7.51 -31.63 -25.45
C TYR A 639 -8.73 -30.77 -25.13
N GLU A 640 -9.78 -31.41 -24.61
CA GLU A 640 -10.97 -30.75 -24.08
C GLU A 640 -11.23 -31.21 -22.63
N GLY A 641 -11.81 -30.34 -21.81
CA GLY A 641 -12.05 -30.60 -20.39
C GLY A 641 -13.29 -29.90 -19.85
N LEU A 642 -13.87 -30.46 -18.79
CA LEU A 642 -15.06 -29.96 -18.14
C LEU A 642 -14.99 -30.18 -16.62
N ILE A 643 -15.25 -29.11 -15.87
CA ILE A 643 -15.52 -29.15 -14.43
C ILE A 643 -17.00 -28.93 -14.21
N THR A 644 -17.61 -29.79 -13.42
CA THR A 644 -19.03 -29.73 -13.05
C THR A 644 -19.21 -29.43 -11.57
N SER A 645 -20.27 -28.72 -11.24
CA SER A 645 -20.70 -28.53 -9.85
C SER A 645 -21.44 -29.77 -9.32
N GLU A 646 -21.80 -29.77 -8.03
CA GLU A 646 -22.51 -30.90 -7.39
C GLU A 646 -23.86 -31.23 -8.04
N ASP A 647 -24.55 -30.24 -8.63
CA ASP A 647 -25.83 -30.46 -9.32
C ASP A 647 -25.67 -30.91 -10.78
N GLY A 648 -24.43 -31.11 -11.23
CA GLY A 648 -24.07 -31.52 -12.58
C GLY A 648 -24.05 -30.39 -13.60
N SER A 649 -24.31 -29.14 -13.19
CA SER A 649 -24.15 -27.98 -14.07
C SER A 649 -22.68 -27.72 -14.41
N PRO A 650 -22.39 -27.25 -15.64
CA PRO A 650 -21.04 -26.86 -16.02
C PRO A 650 -20.58 -25.66 -15.18
N LEU A 651 -19.38 -25.76 -14.63
CA LEU A 651 -18.71 -24.66 -13.94
C LEU A 651 -17.70 -23.98 -14.88
N LEU A 652 -16.84 -24.80 -15.47
CA LEU A 652 -15.74 -24.39 -16.34
C LEU A 652 -15.57 -25.42 -17.45
N CYS A 653 -15.53 -24.99 -18.71
CA CYS A 653 -15.24 -25.86 -19.84
C CYS A 653 -13.98 -25.37 -20.57
N LEU A 654 -12.96 -26.21 -20.62
CA LEU A 654 -11.84 -26.06 -21.56
C LEU A 654 -12.29 -26.64 -22.89
N SER A 655 -13.00 -25.84 -23.67
CA SER A 655 -13.61 -26.26 -24.94
C SER A 655 -12.55 -26.63 -26.00
N TYR A 656 -11.35 -26.06 -25.89
CA TYR A 656 -10.23 -26.36 -26.78
C TYR A 656 -8.90 -25.97 -26.16
N ALA A 657 -7.98 -26.92 -26.03
CA ALA A 657 -6.57 -26.67 -25.78
C ALA A 657 -5.72 -27.22 -26.94
N GLU A 658 -5.06 -26.33 -27.68
CA GLU A 658 -4.00 -26.73 -28.59
C GLU A 658 -2.67 -26.72 -27.83
N MET A 659 -2.01 -27.86 -27.79
CA MET A 659 -0.74 -28.04 -27.09
C MET A 659 0.35 -28.52 -28.06
N THR A 660 1.58 -28.03 -27.89
CA THR A 660 2.74 -28.58 -28.59
C THR A 660 3.28 -29.73 -27.76
N HIS A 661 3.30 -30.95 -28.31
CA HIS A 661 3.76 -32.13 -27.60
C HIS A 661 5.12 -32.62 -28.09
N SER A 662 5.92 -33.17 -27.17
CA SER A 662 7.19 -33.84 -27.49
C SER A 662 7.50 -34.91 -26.44
N PRO A 663 7.96 -36.11 -26.84
CA PRO A 663 8.47 -37.11 -25.90
C PRO A 663 9.63 -36.58 -25.04
N SER A 664 10.44 -35.65 -25.57
CA SER A 664 11.56 -35.04 -24.85
C SER A 664 11.15 -34.12 -23.70
N MET A 665 9.85 -33.88 -23.51
CA MET A 665 9.31 -33.07 -22.38
C MET A 665 8.92 -33.96 -21.18
N ILE A 666 9.14 -35.27 -21.25
CA ILE A 666 8.91 -36.19 -20.13
C ILE A 666 10.04 -36.08 -19.11
N ASP A 667 11.28 -36.08 -19.61
CA ASP A 667 12.50 -35.83 -18.84
C ASP A 667 12.57 -34.36 -18.39
#